data_AF-A0A6P2DEH7-F1
#
_entry.id   AF-A0A6P2DEH7-F1
#
_cell.length_a   1.000
_cell.length_b   1.000
_cell.length_c   1.000
_cell.angle_alpha   90.00
_cell.angle_beta   90.00
_cell.angle_gamma   90.00
#
_symmetry.space_group_name_H-M   'P 1'
#
loop_
_entity.id
_entity.type
_entity.pdbx_description
1 polymer ?
#
loop_
_entity_poly.entity_id
_entity_poly.type
_entity_poly.pdbx_seq_one_letter_code
_entity_poly.pdbx_strand_id
1 'polypeptide(L)'
;MSKRVVAVLIIGASVFCAACFIGLIMLVKSAGERRDARRAVEEAREQDREREVGRAEAAAVFADPQAPTPAEGREFVAVLDELGRALQKEDGEAVIQTFDAERMFDEVNRRGALDRAGVRVGPREREAFVRGFRKAGVSIVSNPLFRWQRTDAHRVRWSPGRNEAVVIATHVNDLELIGRTKIKVRWWFVRGVDGWRVYDFEELSQGLRLTTVMGTFLTDNAAGRLPEVREAVQALREAMTAIVQRDVEGSEEALTRCRNVELPKPLTAVVCLIEAMLRLYRGEPAAAHEFIDRAARLAPDMPILDYLRATCFLETSENEKALKAIDSYIAQLGTDEDAEVLRGRALEGLNRLPEAKAAYRRAHDLDPDTAEALGALRRVLAPGELKELGERLARASNPRRVYDDVLLEGEPNEAADGVLLDALRKAKPDDPRGLADDIRRKVKAEKFDEAKTLMEHGLKAAAHRDRVEVLNSYLLAMASAKKLLKGYASVPAEHAPAAFRTLAGSFDDEFDPTGETPVDSLGSLKELVAAHRKRMPNDPWIWFYQGVIYEREKEYEKAAEAFATGGSRLPKPKAKDPDAEDEEASDEETFRWRRVECLFKAKKGLEAYEKIEPTADVFQQLARLYDQSEDFDGLAALLAAHRKRTPNDPQTLYWQGHLSFRKRDYATATVLFKKFLLDNDEKAQNRWLARSEYVRATLRVKPADAVKLLSEFGNETAPALRAAIAAASGNRPELERLLADATKRGGKLWFYSDEDFRNAINQEQWSDLRAKYPNPNPPPKGDD
;
A
#
# COMPACT_ATOMS: atom_id res chain seq x y z
N MET A 1 5.92 -3.29 -9.08
CA MET A 1 4.86 -3.82 -9.97
C MET A 1 3.53 -3.14 -9.65
N SER A 2 2.76 -2.73 -10.65
CA SER A 2 1.43 -2.13 -10.45
C SER A 2 0.40 -3.19 -9.98
N LYS A 3 -0.69 -2.75 -9.31
CA LYS A 3 -1.78 -3.66 -8.89
C LYS A 3 -2.45 -4.35 -10.08
N ARG A 4 -2.51 -3.65 -11.24
CA ARG A 4 -3.12 -4.13 -12.49
C ARG A 4 -2.34 -5.28 -13.10
N VAL A 5 -1.02 -5.13 -13.18
CA VAL A 5 -0.09 -6.16 -13.67
C VAL A 5 -0.29 -7.47 -12.91
N VAL A 6 -0.36 -7.38 -11.59
CA VAL A 6 -0.56 -8.51 -10.70
C VAL A 6 -1.94 -9.15 -10.87
N ALA A 7 -2.99 -8.37 -11.05
CA ALA A 7 -4.30 -8.95 -11.34
C ALA A 7 -4.36 -9.62 -12.72
N VAL A 8 -3.81 -9.01 -13.78
CA VAL A 8 -3.73 -9.63 -15.13
C VAL A 8 -2.95 -10.96 -15.08
N LEU A 9 -1.85 -10.98 -14.32
CA LEU A 9 -1.01 -12.17 -14.06
C LEU A 9 -1.76 -13.34 -13.40
N ILE A 10 -2.90 -13.07 -12.76
CA ILE A 10 -3.62 -14.01 -11.87
C ILE A 10 -4.88 -14.59 -12.52
N ILE A 11 -5.45 -13.89 -13.49
CA ILE A 11 -6.76 -14.25 -14.06
C ILE A 11 -6.71 -15.61 -14.79
N GLY A 12 -5.59 -15.95 -15.45
CA GLY A 12 -5.46 -17.23 -16.14
C GLY A 12 -5.47 -18.46 -15.22
N ALA A 13 -4.86 -18.38 -14.04
CA ALA A 13 -4.65 -19.53 -13.17
C ALA A 13 -5.91 -19.92 -12.36
N SER A 14 -6.81 -18.97 -12.12
CA SER A 14 -7.95 -19.11 -11.21
C SER A 14 -9.18 -19.78 -11.86
N VAL A 15 -9.30 -19.75 -13.20
CA VAL A 15 -10.42 -20.36 -13.96
C VAL A 15 -10.35 -21.89 -13.99
N PHE A 16 -9.15 -22.43 -14.17
CA PHE A 16 -8.95 -23.86 -14.41
C PHE A 16 -9.11 -24.72 -13.16
N CYS A 17 -8.88 -24.13 -12.02
CA CYS A 17 -8.82 -24.80 -10.74
C CYS A 17 -10.16 -25.41 -10.28
N ALA A 18 -11.29 -24.78 -10.57
CA ALA A 18 -12.57 -25.13 -9.94
C ALA A 18 -13.52 -25.90 -10.90
N ALA A 19 -13.44 -25.64 -12.21
CA ALA A 19 -14.27 -26.30 -13.23
C ALA A 19 -13.84 -27.74 -13.54
N CYS A 20 -12.53 -28.01 -13.45
CA CYS A 20 -11.93 -29.28 -13.87
C CYS A 20 -12.33 -30.47 -13.00
N PHE A 21 -12.69 -30.28 -11.73
CA PHE A 21 -12.75 -31.40 -10.79
C PHE A 21 -14.06 -32.20 -10.85
N ILE A 22 -15.23 -31.58 -10.94
CA ILE A 22 -16.50 -32.31 -10.72
C ILE A 22 -16.85 -33.27 -11.88
N GLY A 23 -16.60 -32.87 -13.13
CA GLY A 23 -16.73 -33.72 -14.33
C GLY A 23 -15.78 -34.91 -14.33
N LEU A 24 -14.53 -34.67 -13.94
CA LEU A 24 -13.46 -35.66 -13.87
C LEU A 24 -13.67 -36.67 -12.74
N ILE A 25 -14.14 -36.20 -11.57
CA ILE A 25 -14.43 -37.02 -10.39
C ILE A 25 -15.45 -38.12 -10.70
N MET A 26 -16.49 -37.81 -11.48
CA MET A 26 -17.50 -38.80 -11.87
C MET A 26 -16.98 -39.81 -12.90
N LEU A 27 -15.95 -39.43 -13.67
CA LEU A 27 -15.34 -40.21 -14.74
C LEU A 27 -14.25 -41.17 -14.24
N VAL A 28 -13.42 -40.69 -13.30
CA VAL A 28 -12.38 -41.49 -12.63
C VAL A 28 -12.98 -42.54 -11.70
N LYS A 29 -14.16 -42.29 -11.11
CA LYS A 29 -14.88 -43.30 -10.32
C LYS A 29 -15.35 -44.53 -11.12
N SER A 30 -15.37 -44.48 -12.46
CA SER A 30 -15.84 -45.59 -13.31
C SER A 30 -14.73 -46.37 -14.03
N ALA A 31 -13.48 -45.90 -14.03
CA ALA A 31 -12.38 -46.50 -14.81
C ALA A 31 -11.35 -47.22 -13.93
N GLY A 32 -11.13 -48.51 -14.19
CA GLY A 32 -10.12 -49.36 -13.54
C GLY A 32 -8.84 -49.51 -14.37
N GLU A 33 -7.73 -49.72 -13.67
CA GLU A 33 -6.33 -49.62 -14.09
C GLU A 33 -5.89 -50.52 -15.27
N ARG A 34 -5.06 -49.96 -16.19
CA ARG A 34 -3.79 -50.54 -16.73
C ARG A 34 -3.11 -49.66 -17.81
N ARG A 35 -1.78 -49.80 -17.89
CA ARG A 35 -0.77 -49.02 -18.66
C ARG A 35 -0.51 -49.49 -20.11
N ASP A 36 0.00 -48.56 -20.93
CA ASP A 36 1.18 -48.80 -21.81
C ASP A 36 2.01 -47.52 -22.07
N ALA A 37 3.34 -47.60 -21.92
CA ALA A 37 4.24 -46.44 -21.74
C ALA A 37 5.10 -46.03 -22.97
N ARG A 38 4.88 -46.61 -24.16
CA ARG A 38 5.73 -46.32 -25.34
C ARG A 38 5.19 -45.28 -26.34
N ARG A 39 3.91 -44.88 -26.25
CA ARG A 39 3.29 -43.87 -27.13
C ARG A 39 3.45 -42.41 -26.68
N ALA A 40 3.73 -42.18 -25.39
CA ALA A 40 3.80 -40.85 -24.79
C ALA A 40 4.89 -39.92 -25.37
N VAL A 41 5.90 -40.47 -26.05
CA VAL A 41 7.05 -39.70 -26.58
C VAL A 41 6.77 -39.12 -27.98
N GLU A 42 6.04 -39.83 -28.84
CA GLU A 42 5.62 -39.31 -30.15
C GLU A 42 4.50 -38.26 -30.02
N GLU A 43 3.64 -38.42 -29.01
CA GLU A 43 2.50 -37.53 -28.75
C GLU A 43 2.90 -36.21 -28.08
N ALA A 44 3.95 -36.20 -27.25
CA ALA A 44 4.52 -34.96 -26.71
C ALA A 44 5.02 -34.03 -27.84
N ARG A 45 5.60 -34.62 -28.90
CA ARG A 45 6.09 -33.85 -30.06
C ARG A 45 4.98 -33.20 -30.88
N GLU A 46 3.82 -33.84 -31.00
CA GLU A 46 2.68 -33.27 -31.72
C GLU A 46 1.97 -32.18 -30.91
N GLN A 47 1.90 -32.33 -29.57
CA GLN A 47 1.45 -31.25 -28.69
C GLN A 47 2.38 -30.03 -28.74
N ASP A 48 3.70 -30.25 -28.75
CA ASP A 48 4.67 -29.16 -28.86
C ASP A 48 4.56 -28.44 -30.22
N ARG A 49 4.26 -29.16 -31.32
CA ARG A 49 3.98 -28.56 -32.64
C ARG A 49 2.69 -27.74 -32.69
N GLU A 50 1.58 -28.25 -32.15
CA GLU A 50 0.32 -27.49 -32.07
C GLU A 50 0.51 -26.20 -31.24
N ARG A 51 1.34 -26.24 -30.19
CA ARG A 51 1.68 -25.08 -29.35
C ARG A 51 2.50 -24.04 -30.11
N GLU A 52 3.52 -24.45 -30.85
CA GLU A 52 4.39 -23.54 -31.62
C GLU A 52 3.60 -22.80 -32.71
N VAL A 53 2.75 -23.52 -33.45
CA VAL A 53 1.85 -22.93 -34.46
C VAL A 53 0.82 -22.00 -33.81
N GLY A 54 0.25 -22.40 -32.66
CA GLY A 54 -0.69 -21.58 -31.91
C GLY A 54 -0.07 -20.26 -31.41
N ARG A 55 1.19 -20.27 -30.96
CA ARG A 55 1.88 -19.05 -30.49
C ARG A 55 2.14 -18.08 -31.63
N ALA A 56 2.72 -18.56 -32.74
CA ALA A 56 2.96 -17.73 -33.92
C ALA A 56 1.66 -17.12 -34.46
N GLU A 57 0.54 -17.86 -34.33
CA GLU A 57 -0.78 -17.36 -34.70
C GLU A 57 -1.31 -16.29 -33.72
N ALA A 58 -1.18 -16.46 -32.41
CA ALA A 58 -1.60 -15.43 -31.43
C ALA A 58 -0.78 -14.14 -31.56
N ALA A 59 0.54 -14.29 -31.67
CA ALA A 59 1.52 -13.24 -31.93
C ALA A 59 1.10 -12.31 -33.07
N ALA A 60 0.87 -12.90 -34.26
CA ALA A 60 0.51 -12.16 -35.45
C ALA A 60 -0.83 -11.40 -35.30
N VAL A 61 -1.77 -11.95 -34.53
CA VAL A 61 -3.12 -11.38 -34.37
C VAL A 61 -3.14 -10.14 -33.51
N PHE A 62 -2.37 -10.10 -32.44
CA PHE A 62 -2.34 -8.93 -31.57
C PHE A 62 -1.32 -7.87 -32.00
N ALA A 63 -0.36 -8.23 -32.87
CA ALA A 63 0.59 -7.28 -33.46
C ALA A 63 -0.03 -6.47 -34.61
N ASP A 64 -0.90 -7.07 -35.43
CA ASP A 64 -1.64 -6.43 -36.52
C ASP A 64 -3.06 -7.04 -36.65
N PRO A 65 -4.03 -6.60 -35.82
CA PRO A 65 -5.33 -7.23 -35.75
C PRO A 65 -6.14 -6.94 -37.03
N GLN A 66 -6.25 -7.94 -37.92
CA GLN A 66 -7.31 -7.95 -38.92
C GLN A 66 -8.64 -8.24 -38.25
N ALA A 67 -9.34 -7.18 -37.84
CA ALA A 67 -10.63 -7.29 -37.20
C ALA A 67 -11.60 -8.11 -38.08
N PRO A 68 -12.33 -9.08 -37.51
CA PRO A 68 -13.40 -9.75 -38.25
C PRO A 68 -14.43 -8.71 -38.69
N THR A 69 -15.10 -8.94 -39.81
CA THR A 69 -16.20 -8.04 -40.21
C THR A 69 -17.26 -7.97 -39.10
N PRO A 70 -18.01 -6.87 -38.97
CA PRO A 70 -19.08 -6.76 -37.98
C PRO A 70 -20.17 -7.84 -38.08
N ALA A 71 -20.23 -8.58 -39.19
CA ALA A 71 -21.07 -9.76 -39.35
C ALA A 71 -20.40 -11.03 -38.81
N GLU A 72 -19.09 -11.21 -39.04
CA GLU A 72 -18.32 -12.39 -38.63
C GLU A 72 -18.08 -12.47 -37.11
N GLY A 73 -17.89 -11.33 -36.43
CA GLY A 73 -17.62 -11.31 -34.99
C GLY A 73 -18.86 -11.30 -34.10
N ARG A 74 -20.01 -10.83 -34.61
CA ARG A 74 -21.18 -10.49 -33.79
C ARG A 74 -21.78 -11.67 -33.05
N GLU A 75 -21.91 -12.82 -33.72
CA GLU A 75 -22.48 -14.03 -33.10
C GLU A 75 -21.63 -14.53 -31.93
N PHE A 76 -20.29 -14.42 -32.03
CA PHE A 76 -19.37 -14.87 -30.97
C PHE A 76 -19.28 -13.88 -29.81
N VAL A 77 -19.18 -12.57 -30.11
CA VAL A 77 -19.19 -11.52 -29.08
C VAL A 77 -20.48 -11.58 -28.27
N ALA A 78 -21.63 -11.85 -28.90
CA ALA A 78 -22.90 -12.01 -28.19
C ALA A 78 -22.85 -13.14 -27.15
N VAL A 79 -22.31 -14.31 -27.52
CA VAL A 79 -22.14 -15.45 -26.57
C VAL A 79 -21.17 -15.09 -25.45
N LEU A 80 -20.05 -14.41 -25.76
CA LEU A 80 -19.05 -14.03 -24.76
C LEU A 80 -19.52 -12.92 -23.81
N ASP A 81 -20.37 -12.01 -24.28
CA ASP A 81 -20.99 -10.98 -23.45
C ASP A 81 -22.13 -11.56 -22.58
N GLU A 82 -22.85 -12.57 -23.08
CA GLU A 82 -23.76 -13.36 -22.25
C GLU A 82 -23.02 -14.12 -21.15
N LEU A 83 -21.92 -14.80 -21.49
CA LEU A 83 -21.04 -15.45 -20.52
C LEU A 83 -20.51 -14.43 -19.49
N GLY A 84 -20.02 -13.27 -19.93
CA GLY A 84 -19.56 -12.20 -19.04
C GLY A 84 -20.64 -11.72 -18.06
N ARG A 85 -21.88 -11.54 -18.53
CA ARG A 85 -23.02 -11.16 -17.67
C ARG A 85 -23.41 -12.27 -16.69
N ALA A 86 -23.36 -13.54 -17.10
CA ALA A 86 -23.62 -14.67 -16.21
C ALA A 86 -22.56 -14.76 -15.10
N LEU A 87 -21.28 -14.57 -15.45
CA LEU A 87 -20.16 -14.52 -14.49
C LEU A 87 -20.31 -13.38 -13.48
N GLN A 88 -20.76 -12.20 -13.92
CA GLN A 88 -21.02 -11.05 -13.02
C GLN A 88 -22.19 -11.29 -12.07
N LYS A 89 -23.25 -11.95 -12.52
CA LYS A 89 -24.44 -12.30 -11.71
C LYS A 89 -24.22 -13.50 -10.80
N GLU A 90 -23.05 -14.12 -10.90
CA GLU A 90 -22.72 -15.39 -10.26
C GLU A 90 -23.70 -16.52 -10.61
N ASP A 91 -24.24 -16.47 -11.84
CA ASP A 91 -25.22 -17.42 -12.34
C ASP A 91 -24.52 -18.63 -12.98
N GLY A 92 -24.23 -19.63 -12.14
CA GLY A 92 -23.51 -20.82 -12.57
C GLY A 92 -24.26 -21.66 -13.61
N GLU A 93 -25.60 -21.60 -13.63
CA GLU A 93 -26.40 -22.34 -14.61
C GLU A 93 -26.32 -21.67 -15.99
N ALA A 94 -26.50 -20.35 -16.05
CA ALA A 94 -26.35 -19.58 -17.28
C ALA A 94 -24.93 -19.71 -17.86
N VAL A 95 -23.89 -19.70 -17.00
CA VAL A 95 -22.51 -19.96 -17.46
C VAL A 95 -22.43 -21.30 -18.19
N ILE A 96 -22.91 -22.39 -17.59
CA ILE A 96 -22.81 -23.73 -18.18
C ILE A 96 -23.61 -23.84 -19.50
N GLN A 97 -24.72 -23.12 -19.64
CA GLN A 97 -25.53 -23.14 -20.87
C GLN A 97 -24.78 -22.56 -22.08
N THR A 98 -23.79 -21.69 -21.87
CA THR A 98 -22.93 -21.18 -22.95
C THR A 98 -21.91 -22.22 -23.47
N PHE A 99 -21.73 -23.34 -22.75
CA PHE A 99 -20.77 -24.38 -23.10
C PHE A 99 -21.41 -25.63 -23.72
N ASP A 100 -20.68 -26.29 -24.62
CA ASP A 100 -21.00 -27.61 -25.16
C ASP A 100 -20.14 -28.68 -24.48
N ALA A 101 -20.70 -29.28 -23.42
CA ALA A 101 -20.02 -30.31 -22.63
C ALA A 101 -19.76 -31.61 -23.41
N GLU A 102 -20.57 -31.92 -24.43
CA GLU A 102 -20.42 -33.13 -25.25
C GLU A 102 -19.21 -32.99 -26.17
N ARG A 103 -19.12 -31.86 -26.89
CA ARG A 103 -17.98 -31.57 -27.74
C ARG A 103 -16.70 -31.36 -26.94
N MET A 104 -16.81 -30.84 -25.71
CA MET A 104 -15.69 -30.74 -24.77
C MET A 104 -15.18 -32.13 -24.36
N PHE A 105 -16.08 -33.08 -24.05
CA PHE A 105 -15.69 -34.47 -23.78
C PHE A 105 -14.95 -35.08 -24.97
N ASP A 106 -15.44 -34.84 -26.19
CA ASP A 106 -14.77 -35.30 -27.41
C ASP A 106 -13.37 -34.68 -27.57
N GLU A 107 -13.18 -33.42 -27.19
CA GLU A 107 -11.88 -32.76 -27.24
C GLU A 107 -10.90 -33.32 -26.19
N VAL A 108 -11.36 -33.55 -24.97
CA VAL A 108 -10.57 -34.22 -23.91
C VAL A 108 -10.16 -35.63 -24.37
N ASN A 109 -11.05 -36.36 -25.02
CA ASN A 109 -10.78 -37.67 -25.59
C ASN A 109 -9.80 -37.61 -26.77
N ARG A 110 -10.02 -36.69 -27.73
CA ARG A 110 -9.16 -36.48 -28.90
C ARG A 110 -7.71 -36.20 -28.50
N ARG A 111 -7.53 -35.51 -27.36
CA ARG A 111 -6.22 -35.20 -26.76
C ARG A 111 -5.60 -36.38 -25.99
N GLY A 112 -6.22 -37.56 -26.04
CA GLY A 112 -5.74 -38.80 -25.43
C GLY A 112 -5.79 -38.83 -23.90
N ALA A 113 -6.46 -37.87 -23.24
CA ALA A 113 -6.45 -37.78 -21.78
C ALA A 113 -7.19 -38.92 -21.10
N LEU A 114 -8.30 -39.36 -21.69
CA LEU A 114 -9.09 -40.48 -21.21
C LEU A 114 -8.33 -41.80 -21.39
N ASP A 115 -7.69 -41.98 -22.54
CA ASP A 115 -6.87 -43.16 -22.83
C ASP A 115 -5.66 -43.25 -21.87
N ARG A 116 -4.97 -42.12 -21.61
CA ARG A 116 -3.88 -42.04 -20.61
C ARG A 116 -4.30 -42.45 -19.20
N ALA A 117 -5.57 -42.22 -18.85
CA ALA A 117 -6.13 -42.59 -17.55
C ALA A 117 -6.81 -43.96 -17.54
N GLY A 118 -6.67 -44.76 -18.60
CA GLY A 118 -7.28 -46.08 -18.71
C GLY A 118 -8.81 -46.04 -18.80
N VAL A 119 -9.40 -44.89 -19.13
CA VAL A 119 -10.84 -44.73 -19.27
C VAL A 119 -11.28 -45.26 -20.63
N ARG A 120 -12.06 -46.36 -20.62
CA ARG A 120 -12.74 -46.83 -21.82
C ARG A 120 -13.93 -45.92 -22.12
N VAL A 121 -13.83 -45.16 -23.21
CA VAL A 121 -14.91 -44.24 -23.63
C VAL A 121 -16.16 -45.02 -24.01
N GLY A 122 -17.25 -44.75 -23.28
CA GLY A 122 -18.59 -45.29 -23.53
C GLY A 122 -19.69 -44.30 -23.14
N PRO A 123 -20.98 -44.65 -23.38
CA PRO A 123 -22.10 -43.76 -23.09
C PRO A 123 -22.20 -43.34 -21.61
N ARG A 124 -21.79 -44.22 -20.68
CA ARG A 124 -21.83 -43.96 -19.23
C ARG A 124 -20.79 -42.92 -18.81
N GLU A 125 -19.56 -43.05 -19.29
CA GLU A 125 -18.44 -42.13 -19.01
C GLU A 125 -18.72 -40.74 -19.57
N ARG A 126 -19.29 -40.68 -20.79
CA ARG A 126 -19.76 -39.45 -21.42
C ARG A 126 -20.85 -38.77 -20.60
N GLU A 127 -21.90 -39.51 -20.22
CA GLU A 127 -22.99 -38.96 -19.41
C GLU A 127 -22.51 -38.49 -18.03
N ALA A 128 -21.57 -39.22 -17.43
CA ALA A 128 -20.92 -38.84 -16.17
C ALA A 128 -20.13 -37.54 -16.31
N PHE A 129 -19.36 -37.36 -17.39
CA PHE A 129 -18.65 -36.11 -17.70
C PHE A 129 -19.61 -34.94 -17.78
N VAL A 130 -20.64 -35.06 -18.62
CA VAL A 130 -21.59 -33.98 -18.91
C VAL A 130 -22.35 -33.58 -17.65
N ARG A 131 -22.81 -34.55 -16.84
CA ARG A 131 -23.45 -34.25 -15.55
C ARG A 131 -22.51 -33.55 -14.59
N GLY A 132 -21.26 -34.00 -14.49
CA GLY A 132 -20.30 -33.39 -13.58
C GLY A 132 -19.86 -31.99 -14.02
N PHE A 133 -19.71 -31.76 -15.34
CA PHE A 133 -19.47 -30.44 -15.90
C PHE A 133 -20.64 -29.48 -15.60
N ARG A 134 -21.89 -29.93 -15.77
CA ARG A 134 -23.06 -29.11 -15.44
C ARG A 134 -23.12 -28.68 -13.97
N LYS A 135 -22.62 -29.52 -13.06
CA LYS A 135 -22.51 -29.19 -11.63
C LYS A 135 -21.35 -28.25 -11.29
N ALA A 136 -20.43 -28.02 -12.23
CA ALA A 136 -19.25 -27.16 -12.02
C ALA A 136 -19.55 -25.66 -12.17
N GLY A 137 -20.77 -25.27 -12.57
CA GLY A 137 -21.15 -23.87 -12.77
C GLY A 137 -20.88 -22.96 -11.55
N VAL A 138 -21.24 -23.43 -10.34
CA VAL A 138 -21.01 -22.69 -9.07
C VAL A 138 -19.52 -22.43 -8.82
N SER A 139 -18.66 -23.37 -9.21
CA SER A 139 -17.22 -23.25 -9.05
C SER A 139 -16.62 -22.20 -10.00
N ILE A 140 -17.12 -22.10 -11.23
CA ILE A 140 -16.65 -21.14 -12.24
C ILE A 140 -16.99 -19.70 -11.81
N VAL A 141 -18.24 -19.46 -11.40
CA VAL A 141 -18.71 -18.11 -11.03
C VAL A 141 -18.08 -17.56 -9.76
N SER A 142 -17.60 -18.44 -8.89
CA SER A 142 -17.01 -18.03 -7.63
C SER A 142 -15.73 -17.20 -7.82
N ASN A 143 -15.10 -17.16 -9.00
CA ASN A 143 -13.87 -16.41 -9.26
C ASN A 143 -14.15 -14.95 -9.68
N PRO A 144 -13.89 -13.95 -8.81
CA PRO A 144 -14.15 -12.55 -9.15
C PRO A 144 -13.18 -11.97 -10.20
N LEU A 145 -12.02 -12.60 -10.39
CA LEU A 145 -10.97 -12.11 -11.30
C LEU A 145 -11.25 -12.53 -12.75
N PHE A 146 -11.96 -13.63 -12.97
CA PHE A 146 -12.43 -14.05 -14.30
C PHE A 146 -13.86 -13.59 -14.57
N ARG A 147 -14.03 -12.27 -14.63
CA ARG A 147 -15.27 -11.58 -15.01
C ARG A 147 -14.91 -10.47 -16.00
N TRP A 148 -15.83 -10.05 -16.85
CA TRP A 148 -15.61 -8.92 -17.76
C TRP A 148 -16.93 -8.23 -18.10
N GLN A 149 -16.88 -6.93 -18.35
CA GLN A 149 -18.03 -6.13 -18.81
C GLN A 149 -18.05 -6.00 -20.34
N ARG A 150 -16.90 -6.22 -21.00
CA ARG A 150 -16.76 -5.98 -22.44
C ARG A 150 -15.85 -7.01 -23.10
N THR A 151 -16.20 -7.40 -24.32
CA THR A 151 -15.42 -8.27 -25.19
C THR A 151 -15.06 -7.55 -26.49
N ASP A 152 -13.78 -7.57 -26.86
CA ASP A 152 -13.30 -7.12 -28.16
C ASP A 152 -12.72 -8.32 -28.92
N ALA A 153 -13.38 -8.74 -30.01
CA ALA A 153 -12.93 -9.87 -30.83
C ALA A 153 -11.93 -9.42 -31.91
N HIS A 154 -10.78 -10.09 -31.97
CA HIS A 154 -9.66 -9.72 -32.84
C HIS A 154 -9.53 -10.59 -34.08
N ARG A 155 -9.91 -11.87 -33.99
CA ARG A 155 -9.86 -12.81 -35.13
C ARG A 155 -10.89 -13.91 -35.00
N VAL A 156 -11.42 -14.34 -36.15
CA VAL A 156 -12.24 -15.54 -36.29
C VAL A 156 -11.61 -16.46 -37.34
N ARG A 157 -11.40 -17.73 -37.01
CA ARG A 157 -10.96 -18.77 -37.95
C ARG A 157 -12.01 -19.86 -38.04
N TRP A 158 -12.44 -20.16 -39.26
CA TRP A 158 -13.49 -21.13 -39.53
C TRP A 158 -12.95 -22.53 -39.80
N SER A 159 -13.71 -23.56 -39.40
CA SER A 159 -13.55 -24.88 -39.99
C SER A 159 -14.02 -24.90 -41.45
N PRO A 160 -13.57 -25.86 -42.30
CA PRO A 160 -14.02 -25.96 -43.70
C PRO A 160 -15.55 -26.03 -43.88
N GLY A 161 -16.26 -26.60 -42.89
CA GLY A 161 -17.73 -26.69 -42.88
C GLY A 161 -18.45 -25.56 -42.14
N ARG A 162 -17.72 -24.56 -41.61
CA ARG A 162 -18.23 -23.45 -40.77
C ARG A 162 -19.11 -23.89 -39.59
N ASN A 163 -18.93 -25.12 -39.13
CA ASN A 163 -19.59 -25.71 -37.97
C ASN A 163 -18.75 -25.55 -36.69
N GLU A 164 -17.47 -25.20 -36.82
CA GLU A 164 -16.59 -24.84 -35.71
C GLU A 164 -15.86 -23.53 -36.04
N ALA A 165 -15.51 -22.80 -34.99
CA ALA A 165 -14.72 -21.58 -35.11
C ALA A 165 -13.72 -21.44 -33.96
N VAL A 166 -12.57 -20.81 -34.23
CA VAL A 166 -11.62 -20.37 -33.21
C VAL A 166 -11.63 -18.85 -33.20
N VAL A 167 -11.87 -18.26 -32.04
CA VAL A 167 -11.98 -16.81 -31.85
C VAL A 167 -10.93 -16.35 -30.85
N ILE A 168 -10.17 -15.32 -31.19
CA ILE A 168 -9.25 -14.67 -30.25
C ILE A 168 -9.89 -13.35 -29.82
N ALA A 169 -10.03 -13.14 -28.51
CA ALA A 169 -10.69 -11.97 -27.95
C ALA A 169 -9.93 -11.41 -26.75
N THR A 170 -10.11 -10.11 -26.51
CA THR A 170 -9.73 -9.44 -25.26
C THR A 170 -10.98 -9.14 -24.45
N HIS A 171 -10.92 -9.42 -23.15
CA HIS A 171 -11.98 -9.14 -22.20
C HIS A 171 -11.52 -8.04 -21.24
N VAL A 172 -12.37 -7.03 -21.01
CA VAL A 172 -12.07 -5.89 -20.12
C VAL A 172 -12.86 -6.02 -18.83
N ASN A 173 -12.16 -5.90 -17.69
CA ASN A 173 -12.74 -5.91 -16.36
C ASN A 173 -12.36 -4.66 -15.56
N ASP A 174 -13.32 -3.81 -15.24
CA ASP A 174 -13.13 -2.65 -14.38
C ASP A 174 -13.42 -3.02 -12.90
N LEU A 175 -12.36 -3.21 -12.10
CA LEU A 175 -12.45 -3.54 -10.67
C LEU A 175 -12.16 -2.32 -9.80
N GLU A 176 -12.97 -2.08 -8.78
CA GLU A 176 -12.85 -0.91 -7.90
C GLU A 176 -11.49 -0.83 -7.18
N LEU A 177 -10.97 -1.95 -6.69
CA LEU A 177 -9.71 -2.03 -5.91
C LEU A 177 -8.43 -1.97 -6.76
N ILE A 178 -8.50 -2.31 -8.05
CA ILE A 178 -7.33 -2.62 -8.90
C ILE A 178 -7.32 -1.77 -10.18
N GLY A 179 -8.47 -1.23 -10.56
CA GLY A 179 -8.69 -0.54 -11.82
C GLY A 179 -9.02 -1.49 -12.98
N ARG A 180 -8.86 -0.99 -14.19
CA ARG A 180 -9.09 -1.73 -15.43
C ARG A 180 -8.06 -2.84 -15.60
N THR A 181 -8.51 -4.03 -15.95
CA THR A 181 -7.69 -5.20 -16.29
C THR A 181 -8.16 -5.80 -17.62
N LYS A 182 -7.24 -6.43 -18.34
CA LYS A 182 -7.50 -7.05 -19.65
C LYS A 182 -7.04 -8.50 -19.65
N ILE A 183 -7.84 -9.38 -20.24
CA ILE A 183 -7.50 -10.82 -20.38
C ILE A 183 -7.56 -11.17 -21.86
N LYS A 184 -6.52 -11.82 -22.37
CA LYS A 184 -6.44 -12.28 -23.76
C LYS A 184 -6.77 -13.77 -23.80
N VAL A 185 -7.86 -14.14 -24.46
CA VAL A 185 -8.37 -15.52 -24.48
C VAL A 185 -8.60 -15.99 -25.92
N ARG A 186 -8.20 -17.23 -26.19
CA ARG A 186 -8.58 -17.96 -27.39
C ARG A 186 -9.72 -18.92 -27.05
N TRP A 187 -10.79 -18.85 -27.82
CA TRP A 187 -12.02 -19.59 -27.63
C TRP A 187 -12.25 -20.55 -28.79
N TRP A 188 -12.72 -21.75 -28.50
CA TRP A 188 -13.19 -22.70 -29.51
C TRP A 188 -14.70 -22.88 -29.40
N PHE A 189 -15.37 -22.69 -30.53
CA PHE A 189 -16.81 -22.71 -30.67
C PHE A 189 -17.27 -23.84 -31.58
N VAL A 190 -18.44 -24.40 -31.27
CA VAL A 190 -19.18 -25.34 -32.12
C VAL A 190 -20.60 -24.84 -32.35
N ARG A 191 -21.12 -25.02 -33.56
CA ARG A 191 -22.49 -24.64 -33.93
C ARG A 191 -23.44 -25.78 -33.56
N GLY A 192 -24.28 -25.54 -32.55
CA GLY A 192 -25.38 -26.43 -32.16
C GLY A 192 -26.71 -26.03 -32.79
N VAL A 193 -27.79 -26.73 -32.40
CA VAL A 193 -29.16 -26.48 -32.89
C VAL A 193 -29.68 -25.10 -32.47
N ASP A 194 -29.29 -24.64 -31.28
CA ASP A 194 -29.74 -23.38 -30.67
C ASP A 194 -28.74 -22.22 -30.85
N GLY A 195 -27.69 -22.41 -31.65
CA GLY A 195 -26.64 -21.40 -31.88
C GLY A 195 -25.23 -21.86 -31.49
N TRP A 196 -24.31 -20.92 -31.35
CA TRP A 196 -22.91 -21.18 -31.00
C TRP A 196 -22.74 -21.47 -29.52
N ARG A 197 -21.92 -22.47 -29.20
CA ARG A 197 -21.51 -22.80 -27.83
C ARG A 197 -20.00 -23.00 -27.75
N VAL A 198 -19.43 -22.68 -26.59
CA VAL A 198 -18.00 -22.84 -26.32
C VAL A 198 -17.71 -24.29 -25.93
N TYR A 199 -16.72 -24.93 -26.55
CA TYR A 199 -16.30 -26.27 -26.11
C TYR A 199 -14.88 -26.29 -25.52
N ASP A 200 -14.10 -25.22 -25.70
CA ASP A 200 -12.75 -25.10 -25.14
C ASP A 200 -12.32 -23.63 -25.09
N PHE A 201 -11.32 -23.33 -24.26
CA PHE A 201 -10.65 -22.02 -24.25
C PHE A 201 -9.22 -22.11 -23.71
N GLU A 202 -8.41 -21.11 -24.05
CA GLU A 202 -7.01 -20.97 -23.64
C GLU A 202 -6.77 -19.53 -23.21
N GLU A 203 -6.30 -19.36 -21.97
CA GLU A 203 -5.79 -18.07 -21.52
C GLU A 203 -4.35 -17.90 -22.01
N LEU A 204 -4.12 -16.85 -22.79
CA LEU A 204 -2.94 -16.74 -23.64
C LEU A 204 -1.69 -16.24 -22.90
N SER A 205 -1.82 -15.53 -21.78
CA SER A 205 -0.65 -15.09 -21.00
C SER A 205 0.09 -16.25 -20.36
N GLN A 206 -0.65 -17.21 -19.81
CA GLN A 206 -0.10 -18.39 -19.16
C GLN A 206 -0.05 -19.63 -20.07
N GLY A 207 -0.66 -19.57 -21.26
CA GLY A 207 -0.74 -20.72 -22.18
C GLY A 207 -1.54 -21.89 -21.59
N LEU A 208 -2.49 -21.60 -20.70
CA LEU A 208 -3.31 -22.61 -20.03
C LEU A 208 -4.59 -22.84 -20.83
N ARG A 209 -4.71 -24.04 -21.41
CA ARG A 209 -5.89 -24.50 -22.14
C ARG A 209 -6.73 -25.45 -21.30
N LEU A 210 -8.05 -25.24 -21.27
CA LEU A 210 -8.99 -25.95 -20.41
C LEU A 210 -8.85 -27.47 -20.54
N THR A 211 -9.03 -27.98 -21.75
CA THR A 211 -9.01 -29.43 -22.00
C THR A 211 -7.66 -30.07 -21.74
N THR A 212 -6.56 -29.31 -21.89
CA THR A 212 -5.21 -29.76 -21.53
C THR A 212 -5.06 -29.86 -20.01
N VAL A 213 -5.45 -28.83 -19.25
CA VAL A 213 -5.37 -28.84 -17.78
C VAL A 213 -6.27 -29.91 -17.19
N MET A 214 -7.50 -30.07 -17.68
CA MET A 214 -8.41 -31.17 -17.31
C MET A 214 -7.73 -32.54 -17.48
N GLY A 215 -7.03 -32.72 -18.61
CA GLY A 215 -6.31 -33.95 -18.91
C GLY A 215 -5.10 -34.24 -18.02
N THR A 216 -4.56 -33.25 -17.30
CA THR A 216 -3.41 -33.46 -16.39
C THR A 216 -3.81 -34.08 -15.06
N PHE A 217 -5.08 -33.99 -14.68
CA PHE A 217 -5.62 -34.58 -13.46
C PHE A 217 -6.17 -36.00 -13.66
N LEU A 218 -6.19 -36.47 -14.91
CA LEU A 218 -6.54 -37.83 -15.30
C LEU A 218 -5.28 -38.72 -15.21
N THR A 219 -4.95 -39.16 -14.00
CA THR A 219 -3.79 -40.03 -13.70
C THR A 219 -4.21 -41.28 -12.91
N ASP A 220 -3.32 -42.30 -12.88
CA ASP A 220 -3.43 -43.42 -11.95
C ASP A 220 -3.58 -42.88 -10.51
N ASN A 221 -4.52 -43.43 -9.72
CA ASN A 221 -4.88 -42.99 -8.37
C ASN A 221 -5.37 -41.53 -8.23
N ALA A 222 -5.89 -40.91 -9.31
CA ALA A 222 -6.48 -39.57 -9.25
C ALA A 222 -7.56 -39.47 -8.15
N ALA A 223 -8.37 -40.51 -7.94
CA ALA A 223 -9.42 -40.52 -6.92
C ALA A 223 -8.91 -40.36 -5.47
N GLY A 224 -7.77 -40.95 -5.13
CA GLY A 224 -7.20 -40.92 -3.78
C GLY A 224 -6.57 -39.57 -3.43
N ARG A 225 -6.08 -38.83 -4.43
CA ARG A 225 -5.37 -37.55 -4.26
C ARG A 225 -6.29 -36.32 -4.38
N LEU A 226 -7.56 -36.53 -4.73
CA LEU A 226 -8.55 -35.47 -4.96
C LEU A 226 -8.68 -34.45 -3.81
N PRO A 227 -8.76 -34.83 -2.53
CA PRO A 227 -8.90 -33.86 -1.45
C PRO A 227 -7.70 -32.92 -1.32
N GLU A 228 -6.49 -33.47 -1.35
CA GLU A 228 -5.23 -32.72 -1.25
C GLU A 228 -5.06 -31.76 -2.44
N VAL A 229 -5.36 -32.24 -3.65
CA VAL A 229 -5.27 -31.41 -4.85
C VAL A 229 -6.32 -30.29 -4.82
N ARG A 230 -7.54 -30.57 -4.36
CA ARG A 230 -8.59 -29.55 -4.20
C ARG A 230 -8.17 -28.47 -3.21
N GLU A 231 -7.57 -28.86 -2.08
CA GLU A 231 -7.07 -27.93 -1.08
C GLU A 231 -5.91 -27.08 -1.63
N ALA A 232 -4.93 -27.70 -2.30
CA ALA A 232 -3.82 -26.98 -2.93
C ALA A 232 -4.32 -25.99 -3.99
N VAL A 233 -5.32 -26.37 -4.77
CA VAL A 233 -5.96 -25.51 -5.77
C VAL A 233 -6.68 -24.32 -5.11
N GLN A 234 -7.40 -24.54 -4.03
CA GLN A 234 -8.06 -23.49 -3.27
C GLN A 234 -7.03 -22.52 -2.66
N ALA A 235 -5.95 -23.06 -2.09
CA ALA A 235 -4.85 -22.29 -1.55
C ALA A 235 -4.11 -21.46 -2.63
N LEU A 236 -3.95 -21.97 -3.85
CA LEU A 236 -3.43 -21.16 -4.96
C LEU A 236 -4.32 -19.95 -5.25
N ARG A 237 -5.64 -20.12 -5.20
CA ARG A 237 -6.59 -19.04 -5.41
C ARG A 237 -6.54 -17.99 -4.30
N GLU A 238 -6.41 -18.43 -3.06
CA GLU A 238 -6.24 -17.55 -1.90
C GLU A 238 -4.93 -16.77 -1.99
N ALA A 239 -3.83 -17.45 -2.33
CA ALA A 239 -2.53 -16.81 -2.54
C ALA A 239 -2.62 -15.72 -3.59
N MET A 240 -3.21 -16.03 -4.74
CA MET A 240 -3.44 -15.06 -5.80
C MET A 240 -4.26 -13.85 -5.33
N THR A 241 -5.37 -14.08 -4.64
CA THR A 241 -6.22 -12.99 -4.12
C THR A 241 -5.44 -12.08 -3.16
N ALA A 242 -4.64 -12.67 -2.28
CA ALA A 242 -3.81 -11.96 -1.32
C ALA A 242 -2.75 -11.09 -2.03
N ILE A 243 -2.07 -11.59 -3.07
CA ILE A 243 -1.11 -10.77 -3.84
C ILE A 243 -1.79 -9.57 -4.50
N VAL A 244 -2.99 -9.72 -5.06
CA VAL A 244 -3.77 -8.60 -5.62
C VAL A 244 -4.04 -7.53 -4.58
N GLN A 245 -4.35 -7.95 -3.35
CA GLN A 245 -4.58 -7.08 -2.20
C GLN A 245 -3.28 -6.54 -1.58
N ARG A 246 -2.11 -6.93 -2.11
CA ARG A 246 -0.77 -6.68 -1.53
C ARG A 246 -0.59 -7.27 -0.13
N ASP A 247 -1.39 -8.28 0.20
CA ASP A 247 -1.22 -9.10 1.38
C ASP A 247 -0.16 -10.19 1.11
N VAL A 248 1.10 -9.81 1.32
CA VAL A 248 2.25 -10.68 1.11
C VAL A 248 2.24 -11.86 2.09
N GLU A 249 1.79 -11.62 3.33
CA GLU A 249 1.77 -12.62 4.40
C GLU A 249 0.69 -13.66 4.15
N GLY A 250 -0.54 -13.23 3.87
CA GLY A 250 -1.64 -14.13 3.53
C GLY A 250 -1.36 -14.93 2.25
N SER A 251 -0.63 -14.34 1.29
CA SER A 251 -0.21 -15.10 0.12
C SER A 251 0.84 -16.17 0.43
N GLU A 252 1.81 -15.90 1.30
CA GLU A 252 2.80 -16.90 1.69
C GLU A 252 2.19 -18.02 2.54
N GLU A 253 1.26 -17.68 3.43
CA GLU A 253 0.51 -18.64 4.23
C GLU A 253 -0.29 -19.58 3.32
N ALA A 254 -1.01 -19.03 2.35
CA ALA A 254 -1.76 -19.81 1.38
C ALA A 254 -0.84 -20.73 0.56
N LEU A 255 0.28 -20.23 0.03
CA LEU A 255 1.23 -21.07 -0.70
C LEU A 255 1.83 -22.21 0.11
N THR A 256 1.95 -22.07 1.44
CA THR A 256 2.47 -23.13 2.31
C THR A 256 1.62 -24.40 2.25
N ARG A 257 0.30 -24.26 2.07
CA ARG A 257 -0.63 -25.40 1.87
C ARG A 257 -0.47 -26.08 0.51
N CYS A 258 0.15 -25.42 -0.47
CA CYS A 258 0.44 -25.99 -1.79
C CYS A 258 1.83 -26.66 -1.86
N ARG A 259 2.80 -26.22 -1.05
CA ARG A 259 4.23 -26.57 -1.22
C ARG A 259 4.54 -28.07 -1.14
N ASN A 260 3.76 -28.83 -0.39
CA ASN A 260 3.96 -30.27 -0.18
C ASN A 260 3.02 -31.15 -1.03
N VAL A 261 2.17 -30.55 -1.86
CA VAL A 261 1.25 -31.28 -2.74
C VAL A 261 1.90 -31.42 -4.11
N GLU A 262 2.07 -32.66 -4.59
CA GLU A 262 2.61 -32.90 -5.92
C GLU A 262 1.56 -32.54 -6.99
N LEU A 263 1.63 -31.32 -7.51
CA LEU A 263 0.75 -30.81 -8.56
C LEU A 263 1.28 -31.14 -9.97
N PRO A 264 0.40 -31.25 -10.98
CA PRO A 264 0.84 -31.32 -12.37
C PRO A 264 1.76 -30.16 -12.76
N LYS A 265 2.68 -30.41 -13.71
CA LYS A 265 3.69 -29.42 -14.14
C LYS A 265 3.11 -28.03 -14.45
N PRO A 266 1.99 -27.88 -15.19
CA PRO A 266 1.42 -26.56 -15.47
C PRO A 266 1.01 -25.79 -14.20
N LEU A 267 0.48 -26.48 -13.20
CA LEU A 267 0.09 -25.86 -11.93
C LEU A 267 1.27 -25.61 -11.00
N THR A 268 2.30 -26.46 -11.06
CA THR A 268 3.57 -26.18 -10.38
C THR A 268 4.25 -24.96 -11.00
N ALA A 269 4.15 -24.75 -12.31
CA ALA A 269 4.62 -23.54 -12.97
C ALA A 269 3.86 -22.30 -12.47
N VAL A 270 2.54 -22.39 -12.31
CA VAL A 270 1.71 -21.33 -11.69
C VAL A 270 2.14 -21.03 -10.25
N VAL A 271 2.41 -22.05 -9.43
CA VAL A 271 2.98 -21.84 -8.06
C VAL A 271 4.27 -21.03 -8.15
N CYS A 272 5.16 -21.38 -9.08
CA CYS A 272 6.42 -20.66 -9.27
C CYS A 272 6.20 -19.22 -9.76
N LEU A 273 5.19 -18.94 -10.59
CA LEU A 273 4.82 -17.58 -10.98
C LEU A 273 4.39 -16.76 -9.76
N ILE A 274 3.55 -17.32 -8.88
CA ILE A 274 3.08 -16.66 -7.65
C ILE A 274 4.26 -16.37 -6.71
N GLU A 275 5.15 -17.34 -6.51
CA GLU A 275 6.39 -17.13 -5.74
C GLU A 275 7.28 -16.05 -6.36
N ALA A 276 7.49 -16.06 -7.68
CA ALA A 276 8.28 -15.03 -8.36
C ALA A 276 7.71 -13.61 -8.14
N MET A 277 6.39 -13.46 -8.21
CA MET A 277 5.72 -12.18 -7.94
C MET A 277 5.92 -11.74 -6.48
N LEU A 278 5.80 -12.65 -5.51
CA LEU A 278 6.05 -12.34 -4.10
C LEU A 278 7.49 -11.85 -3.87
N ARG A 279 8.47 -12.51 -4.48
CA ARG A 279 9.88 -12.07 -4.40
C ARG A 279 10.06 -10.69 -5.03
N LEU A 280 9.43 -10.41 -6.17
CA LEU A 280 9.45 -9.07 -6.77
C LEU A 280 8.80 -8.02 -5.87
N TYR A 281 7.69 -8.33 -5.20
CA TYR A 281 7.07 -7.42 -4.23
C TYR A 281 7.97 -7.11 -3.02
N ARG A 282 8.81 -8.07 -2.62
CA ARG A 282 9.79 -7.91 -1.54
C ARG A 282 11.08 -7.20 -1.97
N GLY A 283 11.21 -6.84 -3.25
CA GLY A 283 12.45 -6.28 -3.78
C GLY A 283 13.57 -7.32 -3.88
N GLU A 284 13.22 -8.59 -4.10
CA GLU A 284 14.15 -9.72 -4.24
C GLU A 284 14.20 -10.24 -5.71
N PRO A 285 14.63 -9.42 -6.70
CA PRO A 285 14.53 -9.79 -8.12
C PRO A 285 15.39 -11.00 -8.51
N ALA A 286 16.49 -11.26 -7.80
CA ALA A 286 17.33 -12.44 -8.02
C ALA A 286 16.60 -13.73 -7.65
N ALA A 287 15.95 -13.77 -6.47
CA ALA A 287 15.14 -14.91 -6.04
C ALA A 287 13.93 -15.11 -6.96
N ALA A 288 13.30 -14.03 -7.42
CA ALA A 288 12.23 -14.10 -8.40
C ALA A 288 12.68 -14.80 -9.70
N HIS A 289 13.90 -14.50 -10.17
CA HIS A 289 14.45 -15.10 -11.38
C HIS A 289 14.56 -16.63 -11.30
N GLU A 290 14.96 -17.17 -10.14
CA GLU A 290 15.06 -18.62 -9.93
C GLU A 290 13.71 -19.33 -10.09
N PHE A 291 12.64 -18.72 -9.57
CA PHE A 291 11.29 -19.22 -9.72
C PHE A 291 10.78 -19.09 -11.15
N ILE A 292 11.10 -18.00 -11.85
CA ILE A 292 10.78 -17.82 -13.27
C ILE A 292 11.46 -18.91 -14.12
N ASP A 293 12.73 -19.20 -13.86
CA ASP A 293 13.45 -20.24 -14.59
C ASP A 293 12.93 -21.65 -14.27
N ARG A 294 12.50 -21.88 -13.03
CA ARG A 294 11.81 -23.11 -12.66
C ARG A 294 10.47 -23.24 -13.39
N ALA A 295 9.67 -22.18 -13.45
CA ALA A 295 8.43 -22.14 -14.21
C ALA A 295 8.69 -22.43 -15.70
N ALA A 296 9.70 -21.81 -16.30
CA ALA A 296 10.09 -22.04 -17.69
C ALA A 296 10.51 -23.50 -17.96
N ARG A 297 11.16 -24.19 -17.01
CA ARG A 297 11.48 -25.63 -17.15
C ARG A 297 10.24 -26.53 -17.06
N LEU A 298 9.23 -26.10 -16.31
CA LEU A 298 7.99 -26.86 -16.08
C LEU A 298 6.98 -26.65 -17.22
N ALA A 299 6.88 -25.41 -17.69
CA ALA A 299 6.02 -24.93 -18.76
C ALA A 299 6.79 -23.85 -19.55
N PRO A 300 7.56 -24.22 -20.58
CA PRO A 300 8.39 -23.27 -21.35
C PRO A 300 7.58 -22.27 -22.19
N ASP A 301 6.28 -22.53 -22.33
CA ASP A 301 5.40 -21.88 -23.29
C ASP A 301 4.47 -20.84 -22.67
N MET A 302 4.91 -20.19 -21.59
CA MET A 302 4.14 -19.15 -20.91
C MET A 302 4.72 -17.77 -21.25
N PRO A 303 4.11 -16.99 -22.18
CA PRO A 303 4.62 -15.67 -22.57
C PRO A 303 4.87 -14.75 -21.37
N ILE A 304 4.03 -14.87 -20.35
CA ILE A 304 4.11 -14.09 -19.11
C ILE A 304 5.45 -14.20 -18.36
N LEU A 305 6.23 -15.27 -18.60
CA LEU A 305 7.56 -15.40 -18.03
C LEU A 305 8.50 -14.32 -18.54
N ASP A 306 8.40 -13.95 -19.82
CA ASP A 306 9.24 -12.90 -20.40
C ASP A 306 8.87 -11.51 -19.86
N TYR A 307 7.60 -11.28 -19.55
CA TYR A 307 7.15 -10.08 -18.84
C TYR A 307 7.75 -9.99 -17.43
N LEU A 308 7.70 -11.08 -16.66
CA LEU A 308 8.29 -11.13 -15.32
C LEU A 308 9.82 -11.03 -15.37
N ARG A 309 10.47 -11.62 -16.36
CA ARG A 309 11.92 -11.43 -16.61
C ARG A 309 12.24 -9.97 -16.90
N ALA A 310 11.47 -9.31 -17.75
CA ALA A 310 11.66 -7.89 -18.05
C ALA A 310 11.57 -7.06 -16.77
N THR A 311 10.60 -7.36 -15.90
CA THR A 311 10.48 -6.72 -14.59
C THR A 311 11.72 -6.97 -13.72
N CYS A 312 12.17 -8.23 -13.57
CA CYS A 312 13.41 -8.54 -12.83
C CYS A 312 14.62 -7.75 -13.36
N PHE A 313 14.79 -7.72 -14.69
CA PHE A 313 15.92 -7.05 -15.33
C PHE A 313 15.86 -5.53 -15.17
N LEU A 314 14.67 -4.91 -15.14
CA LEU A 314 14.53 -3.49 -14.84
C LEU A 314 14.95 -3.18 -13.40
N GLU A 315 14.54 -4.00 -12.44
CA GLU A 315 14.92 -3.82 -11.03
C GLU A 315 16.42 -4.06 -10.80
N THR A 316 17.08 -4.86 -11.64
CA THR A 316 18.55 -5.06 -11.62
C THR A 316 19.30 -4.11 -12.57
N SER A 317 18.61 -3.16 -13.22
CA SER A 317 19.17 -2.21 -14.21
C SER A 317 19.81 -2.87 -15.45
N GLU A 318 19.48 -4.13 -15.76
CA GLU A 318 19.90 -4.85 -16.96
C GLU A 318 18.99 -4.52 -18.16
N ASN A 319 18.97 -3.25 -18.55
CA ASN A 319 17.95 -2.68 -19.42
C ASN A 319 17.89 -3.29 -20.84
N GLU A 320 19.02 -3.75 -21.41
CA GLU A 320 19.02 -4.45 -22.71
C GLU A 320 18.30 -5.79 -22.62
N LYS A 321 18.52 -6.53 -21.53
CA LYS A 321 17.83 -7.81 -21.29
C LYS A 321 16.36 -7.58 -21.02
N ALA A 322 16.02 -6.52 -20.27
CA ALA A 322 14.64 -6.11 -20.05
C ALA A 322 13.92 -5.81 -21.37
N LEU A 323 14.54 -5.00 -22.24
CA LEU A 323 13.99 -4.64 -23.54
C LEU A 323 13.76 -5.87 -24.42
N LYS A 324 14.75 -6.77 -24.49
CA LYS A 324 14.61 -8.02 -25.25
C LYS A 324 13.48 -8.91 -24.71
N ALA A 325 13.37 -9.03 -23.39
CA ALA A 325 12.33 -9.83 -22.76
C ALA A 325 10.93 -9.24 -23.00
N ILE A 326 10.75 -7.92 -22.85
CA ILE A 326 9.44 -7.32 -23.10
C ILE A 326 9.08 -7.29 -24.59
N ASP A 327 10.05 -7.10 -25.49
CA ASP A 327 9.83 -7.25 -26.93
C ASP A 327 9.42 -8.69 -27.29
N SER A 328 9.96 -9.71 -26.60
CA SER A 328 9.53 -11.12 -26.74
C SER A 328 8.09 -11.32 -26.29
N TYR A 329 7.68 -10.73 -25.16
CA TYR A 329 6.30 -10.78 -24.68
C TYR A 329 5.33 -10.13 -25.68
N ILE A 330 5.66 -8.91 -26.14
CA ILE A 330 4.86 -8.17 -27.12
C ILE A 330 4.78 -8.93 -28.44
N ALA A 331 5.87 -9.56 -28.87
CA ALA A 331 5.85 -10.39 -30.07
C ALA A 331 4.88 -11.58 -29.93
N GLN A 332 4.65 -12.12 -28.73
CA GLN A 332 3.79 -13.28 -28.50
C GLN A 332 2.32 -12.93 -28.29
N LEU A 333 2.03 -11.81 -27.62
CA LEU A 333 0.67 -11.44 -27.18
C LEU A 333 0.21 -10.06 -27.66
N GLY A 334 1.00 -9.41 -28.50
CA GLY A 334 0.82 -8.04 -28.93
C GLY A 334 0.93 -7.03 -27.80
N THR A 335 0.79 -5.77 -28.18
CA THR A 335 0.99 -4.63 -27.27
C THR A 335 -0.19 -4.47 -26.29
N ASP A 336 0.12 -4.07 -25.06
CA ASP A 336 -0.82 -3.56 -24.06
C ASP A 336 -0.13 -2.46 -23.25
N GLU A 337 -0.92 -1.72 -22.46
CA GLU A 337 -0.46 -0.54 -21.74
C GLU A 337 0.70 -0.84 -20.78
N ASP A 338 0.64 -1.96 -20.05
CA ASP A 338 1.65 -2.34 -19.07
C ASP A 338 2.95 -2.77 -19.76
N ALA A 339 2.85 -3.52 -20.87
CA ALA A 339 4.03 -3.91 -21.64
C ALA A 339 4.74 -2.70 -22.27
N GLU A 340 4.01 -1.72 -22.78
CA GLU A 340 4.60 -0.48 -23.32
C GLU A 340 5.21 0.40 -22.23
N VAL A 341 4.67 0.39 -21.00
CA VAL A 341 5.32 1.04 -19.85
C VAL A 341 6.67 0.37 -19.55
N LEU A 342 6.72 -0.96 -19.43
CA LEU A 342 7.99 -1.68 -19.18
C LEU A 342 8.99 -1.47 -20.32
N ARG A 343 8.52 -1.47 -21.57
CA ARG A 343 9.34 -1.17 -22.74
C ARG A 343 9.89 0.25 -22.68
N GLY A 344 9.06 1.23 -22.30
CA GLY A 344 9.47 2.61 -22.08
C GLY A 344 10.54 2.72 -20.99
N ARG A 345 10.35 2.03 -19.85
CA ARG A 345 11.34 1.99 -18.75
C ARG A 345 12.68 1.41 -19.20
N ALA A 346 12.65 0.31 -19.95
CA ALA A 346 13.86 -0.32 -20.47
C ALA A 346 14.59 0.62 -21.44
N LEU A 347 13.87 1.23 -22.39
CA LEU A 347 14.44 2.19 -23.35
C LEU A 347 15.00 3.44 -22.65
N GLU A 348 14.32 3.89 -21.61
CA GLU A 348 14.78 5.01 -20.80
C GLU A 348 16.07 4.68 -20.05
N GLY A 349 16.15 3.50 -19.42
CA GLY A 349 17.38 3.03 -18.78
C GLY A 349 18.55 2.84 -19.75
N LEU A 350 18.26 2.67 -21.05
CA LEU A 350 19.25 2.68 -22.15
C LEU A 350 19.55 4.08 -22.70
N ASN A 351 19.00 5.13 -22.09
CA ASN A 351 19.08 6.52 -22.54
C ASN A 351 18.52 6.75 -23.97
N ARG A 352 17.60 5.89 -24.44
CA ARG A 352 16.90 6.01 -25.73
C ARG A 352 15.60 6.79 -25.55
N LEU A 353 15.72 8.02 -25.03
CA LEU A 353 14.59 8.85 -24.60
C LEU A 353 13.50 9.08 -25.68
N PRO A 354 13.82 9.31 -26.98
CA PRO A 354 12.78 9.47 -27.99
C PRO A 354 11.88 8.24 -28.13
N GLU A 355 12.46 7.04 -28.02
CA GLU A 355 11.75 5.78 -28.14
C GLU A 355 10.98 5.44 -26.86
N ALA A 356 11.56 5.77 -25.70
CA ALA A 356 10.89 5.66 -24.41
C ALA A 356 9.62 6.52 -24.37
N LYS A 357 9.72 7.80 -24.77
CA LYS A 357 8.56 8.70 -24.94
C LYS A 357 7.50 8.07 -25.84
N ALA A 358 7.90 7.54 -27.00
CA ALA A 358 6.95 6.91 -27.92
C ALA A 358 6.25 5.68 -27.29
N ALA A 359 6.97 4.88 -26.49
CA ALA A 359 6.38 3.76 -25.75
C ALA A 359 5.39 4.24 -24.68
N TYR A 360 5.76 5.20 -23.84
CA TYR A 360 4.85 5.76 -22.84
C TYR A 360 3.62 6.44 -23.45
N ARG A 361 3.77 7.10 -24.61
CA ARG A 361 2.66 7.64 -25.39
C ARG A 361 1.71 6.53 -25.84
N ARG A 362 2.24 5.44 -26.42
CA ARG A 362 1.44 4.25 -26.80
C ARG A 362 0.73 3.65 -25.59
N ALA A 363 1.40 3.48 -24.46
CA ALA A 363 0.79 2.96 -23.24
C ALA A 363 -0.44 3.77 -22.81
N HIS A 364 -0.32 5.10 -22.79
CA HIS A 364 -1.43 6.00 -22.45
C HIS A 364 -2.51 6.06 -23.54
N ASP A 365 -2.15 5.89 -24.82
CA ASP A 365 -3.14 5.82 -25.91
C ASP A 365 -3.95 4.51 -25.85
N LEU A 366 -3.37 3.41 -25.33
CA LEU A 366 -4.03 2.12 -25.10
C LEU A 366 -4.95 2.12 -23.87
N ASP A 367 -4.58 2.82 -22.79
CA ASP A 367 -5.47 3.12 -21.67
C ASP A 367 -5.14 4.51 -21.07
N PRO A 368 -6.01 5.52 -21.29
CA PRO A 368 -5.82 6.86 -20.73
C PRO A 368 -5.81 6.93 -19.20
N ASP A 369 -6.23 5.85 -18.53
CA ASP A 369 -6.30 5.73 -17.09
C ASP A 369 -5.01 5.18 -16.44
N THR A 370 -3.98 4.87 -17.25
CA THR A 370 -2.68 4.36 -16.82
C THR A 370 -1.80 5.49 -16.31
N ALA A 371 -1.89 5.76 -15.01
CA ALA A 371 -1.13 6.81 -14.34
C ALA A 371 0.39 6.63 -14.47
N GLU A 372 0.90 5.40 -14.43
CA GLU A 372 2.34 5.11 -14.57
C GLU A 372 2.89 5.62 -15.92
N ALA A 373 2.12 5.49 -17.00
CA ALA A 373 2.51 6.01 -18.32
C ALA A 373 2.54 7.54 -18.35
N LEU A 374 1.54 8.20 -17.74
CA LEU A 374 1.50 9.66 -17.66
C LEU A 374 2.60 10.22 -16.74
N GLY A 375 2.88 9.55 -15.63
CA GLY A 375 3.97 9.88 -14.70
C GLY A 375 5.35 9.68 -15.34
N ALA A 376 5.51 8.63 -16.14
CA ALA A 376 6.72 8.45 -16.93
C ALA A 376 6.90 9.58 -17.97
N LEU A 377 5.85 9.96 -18.71
CA LEU A 377 5.89 11.12 -19.61
C LEU A 377 6.21 12.42 -18.85
N ARG A 378 5.60 12.65 -17.70
CA ARG A 378 5.86 13.81 -16.82
C ARG A 378 7.35 13.94 -16.49
N ARG A 379 8.03 12.80 -16.31
CA ARG A 379 9.45 12.72 -15.98
C ARG A 379 10.38 12.89 -17.18
N VAL A 380 10.02 12.39 -18.37
CA VAL A 380 10.91 12.37 -19.54
C VAL A 380 10.67 13.49 -20.57
N LEU A 381 9.51 14.14 -20.56
CA LEU A 381 9.18 15.20 -21.51
C LEU A 381 10.04 16.45 -21.28
N ALA A 382 10.46 17.09 -22.37
CA ALA A 382 11.18 18.36 -22.28
C ALA A 382 10.20 19.50 -21.90
N PRO A 383 10.68 20.62 -21.32
CA PRO A 383 9.82 21.75 -20.95
C PRO A 383 8.88 22.25 -22.05
N GLY A 384 9.34 22.24 -23.31
CA GLY A 384 8.53 22.64 -24.47
C GLY A 384 7.43 21.64 -24.88
N GLU A 385 7.44 20.43 -24.34
CA GLU A 385 6.48 19.36 -24.65
C GLU A 385 5.43 19.16 -23.54
N LEU A 386 5.59 19.79 -22.37
CA LEU A 386 4.77 19.51 -21.17
C LEU A 386 3.27 19.71 -21.39
N LYS A 387 2.85 20.57 -22.33
CA LYS A 387 1.43 20.76 -22.71
C LYS A 387 0.72 19.44 -23.03
N GLU A 388 1.46 18.47 -23.59
CA GLU A 388 0.97 17.13 -23.89
C GLU A 388 0.39 16.44 -22.65
N LEU A 389 0.99 16.62 -21.47
CA LEU A 389 0.52 16.00 -20.22
C LEU A 389 -0.93 16.36 -19.92
N GLY A 390 -1.28 17.63 -20.10
CA GLY A 390 -2.63 18.11 -19.86
C GLY A 390 -3.65 17.59 -20.88
N GLU A 391 -3.25 17.52 -22.16
CA GLU A 391 -4.06 16.94 -23.23
C GLU A 391 -4.32 15.45 -22.99
N ARG A 392 -3.32 14.73 -22.49
CA ARG A 392 -3.41 13.31 -22.16
C ARG A 392 -4.30 13.07 -20.94
N LEU A 393 -4.11 13.83 -19.86
CA LEU A 393 -4.93 13.74 -18.64
C LEU A 393 -6.41 13.96 -18.94
N ALA A 394 -6.74 14.88 -19.85
CA ALA A 394 -8.12 15.16 -20.25
C ALA A 394 -8.83 13.98 -20.93
N ARG A 395 -8.10 12.97 -21.42
CA ARG A 395 -8.66 11.75 -22.02
C ARG A 395 -8.94 10.65 -20.98
N ALA A 396 -8.43 10.79 -19.75
CA ALA A 396 -8.71 9.85 -18.68
C ALA A 396 -10.20 9.84 -18.34
N SER A 397 -10.75 8.67 -18.05
CA SER A 397 -12.12 8.53 -17.56
C SER A 397 -12.28 9.07 -16.14
N ASN A 398 -11.22 8.99 -15.34
CA ASN A 398 -11.12 9.64 -14.03
C ASN A 398 -9.83 10.48 -13.89
N PRO A 399 -9.83 11.72 -14.40
CA PRO A 399 -8.66 12.61 -14.34
C PRO A 399 -8.20 12.92 -12.92
N ARG A 400 -9.11 12.93 -11.92
CA ARG A 400 -8.76 13.15 -10.51
C ARG A 400 -7.88 12.02 -9.99
N ARG A 401 -8.31 10.77 -10.17
CA ARG A 401 -7.54 9.60 -9.74
C ARG A 401 -6.17 9.56 -10.42
N VAL A 402 -6.12 9.75 -11.74
CA VAL A 402 -4.86 9.73 -12.50
C VAL A 402 -3.92 10.85 -12.04
N TYR A 403 -4.44 12.05 -11.78
CA TYR A 403 -3.64 13.15 -11.24
C TYR A 403 -3.01 12.81 -9.88
N ASP A 404 -3.80 12.23 -8.96
CA ASP A 404 -3.32 11.81 -7.63
C ASP A 404 -2.23 10.74 -7.74
N ASP A 405 -2.48 9.70 -8.56
CA ASP A 405 -1.54 8.60 -8.76
C ASP A 405 -0.21 9.10 -9.37
N VAL A 406 -0.25 10.03 -10.32
CA VAL A 406 0.95 10.61 -10.96
C VAL A 406 1.80 11.44 -10.00
N LEU A 407 1.17 12.14 -9.07
CA LEU A 407 1.88 12.98 -8.09
C LEU A 407 2.40 12.21 -6.89
N LEU A 408 1.79 11.06 -6.58
CA LEU A 408 2.27 10.18 -5.52
C LEU A 408 3.65 9.56 -5.87
N GLU A 409 3.87 9.27 -7.15
CA GLU A 409 5.02 8.52 -7.64
C GLU A 409 5.99 9.41 -8.44
N GLY A 410 6.79 10.24 -7.76
CA GLY A 410 7.96 10.90 -8.37
C GLY A 410 8.44 12.16 -7.66
N GLU A 411 9.64 12.62 -8.05
CA GLU A 411 10.19 13.90 -7.58
C GLU A 411 9.27 15.08 -7.98
N PRO A 412 9.20 16.15 -7.17
CA PRO A 412 8.45 17.36 -7.53
C PRO A 412 8.94 17.95 -8.86
N ASN A 413 8.01 18.29 -9.75
CA ASN A 413 8.30 18.96 -11.02
C ASN A 413 7.25 20.05 -11.24
N GLU A 414 7.48 21.21 -10.62
CA GLU A 414 6.52 22.31 -10.57
C GLU A 414 5.92 22.68 -11.95
N ALA A 415 6.75 22.65 -13.01
CA ALA A 415 6.30 22.98 -14.36
C ALA A 415 5.32 21.93 -14.91
N ALA A 416 5.64 20.65 -14.77
CA ALA A 416 4.78 19.56 -15.24
C ALA A 416 3.52 19.42 -14.37
N ASP A 417 3.68 19.57 -13.06
CA ASP A 417 2.61 19.49 -12.07
C ASP A 417 1.60 20.63 -12.28
N GLY A 418 2.09 21.84 -12.57
CA GLY A 418 1.25 22.97 -12.94
C GLY A 418 0.41 22.73 -14.21
N VAL A 419 0.99 22.09 -15.23
CA VAL A 419 0.23 21.75 -16.46
C VAL A 419 -0.84 20.70 -16.19
N LEU A 420 -0.52 19.66 -15.41
CA LEU A 420 -1.48 18.64 -15.00
C LEU A 420 -2.62 19.25 -14.17
N LEU A 421 -2.30 20.15 -13.25
CA LEU A 421 -3.29 20.85 -12.42
C LEU A 421 -4.19 21.76 -13.26
N ASP A 422 -3.63 22.49 -14.23
CA ASP A 422 -4.41 23.32 -15.16
C ASP A 422 -5.35 22.47 -16.03
N ALA A 423 -4.94 21.25 -16.41
CA ALA A 423 -5.80 20.32 -17.12
C ALA A 423 -6.89 19.72 -16.22
N LEU A 424 -6.56 19.34 -14.98
CA LEU A 424 -7.55 18.89 -13.98
C LEU A 424 -8.58 19.97 -13.72
N ARG A 425 -8.17 21.22 -13.55
CA ARG A 425 -9.05 22.40 -13.39
C ARG A 425 -10.05 22.53 -14.54
N LYS A 426 -9.63 22.29 -15.78
CA LYS A 426 -10.53 22.31 -16.95
C LYS A 426 -11.48 21.12 -16.98
N ALA A 427 -10.99 19.92 -16.65
CA ALA A 427 -11.78 18.69 -16.68
C ALA A 427 -12.77 18.58 -15.51
N LYS A 428 -12.42 19.14 -14.35
CA LYS A 428 -13.18 19.12 -13.10
C LYS A 428 -13.08 20.50 -12.42
N PRO A 429 -13.85 21.50 -12.88
CA PRO A 429 -13.80 22.86 -12.32
C PRO A 429 -14.15 22.95 -10.83
N ASP A 430 -14.95 22.01 -10.33
CA ASP A 430 -15.38 21.96 -8.92
C ASP A 430 -14.41 21.17 -8.03
N ASP A 431 -13.29 20.70 -8.59
CA ASP A 431 -12.30 19.96 -7.80
C ASP A 431 -11.60 20.89 -6.80
N PRO A 432 -11.50 20.52 -5.51
CA PRO A 432 -10.99 21.40 -4.45
C PRO A 432 -9.55 21.87 -4.70
N ARG A 433 -8.69 21.03 -5.28
CA ARG A 433 -7.29 21.37 -5.59
C ARG A 433 -7.22 22.44 -6.66
N GLY A 434 -8.06 22.29 -7.68
CA GLY A 434 -8.19 23.24 -8.77
C GLY A 434 -8.71 24.59 -8.29
N LEU A 435 -9.77 24.58 -7.49
CA LEU A 435 -10.32 25.77 -6.85
C LEU A 435 -9.31 26.45 -5.93
N ALA A 436 -8.57 25.68 -5.12
CA ALA A 436 -7.53 26.19 -4.25
C ALA A 436 -6.40 26.91 -5.02
N ASP A 437 -5.96 26.35 -6.15
CA ASP A 437 -4.99 26.98 -7.04
C ASP A 437 -5.54 28.25 -7.69
N ASP A 438 -6.77 28.20 -8.19
CA ASP A 438 -7.46 29.37 -8.73
C ASP A 438 -7.54 30.51 -7.70
N ILE A 439 -7.92 30.20 -6.47
CA ILE A 439 -7.95 31.15 -5.36
C ILE A 439 -6.57 31.78 -5.14
N ARG A 440 -5.51 30.97 -5.02
CA ARG A 440 -4.14 31.48 -4.83
C ARG A 440 -3.73 32.41 -5.98
N ARG A 441 -4.05 32.06 -7.23
CA ARG A 441 -3.76 32.89 -8.42
C ARG A 441 -4.55 34.20 -8.41
N LYS A 442 -5.83 34.18 -8.04
CA LYS A 442 -6.65 35.39 -7.93
C LYS A 442 -6.14 36.32 -6.84
N VAL A 443 -5.80 35.78 -5.67
CA VAL A 443 -5.22 36.57 -4.56
C VAL A 443 -3.88 37.19 -4.96
N LYS A 444 -2.99 36.43 -5.61
CA LYS A 444 -1.71 36.94 -6.13
C LYS A 444 -1.91 38.06 -7.18
N ALA A 445 -2.98 37.98 -7.96
CA ALA A 445 -3.37 39.01 -8.92
C ALA A 445 -4.21 40.15 -8.30
N GLU A 446 -4.31 40.22 -6.97
CA GLU A 446 -5.10 41.19 -6.20
C GLU A 446 -6.61 41.20 -6.51
N LYS A 447 -7.12 40.13 -7.14
CA LYS A 447 -8.53 39.91 -7.46
C LYS A 447 -9.27 39.25 -6.29
N PHE A 448 -9.32 39.92 -5.15
CA PHE A 448 -9.83 39.36 -3.90
C PHE A 448 -11.32 38.98 -3.95
N ASP A 449 -12.14 39.73 -4.69
CA ASP A 449 -13.57 39.43 -4.80
C ASP A 449 -13.82 38.17 -5.62
N GLU A 450 -13.04 37.95 -6.69
CA GLU A 450 -13.07 36.69 -7.46
C GLU A 450 -12.60 35.51 -6.60
N ALA A 451 -11.53 35.69 -5.80
CA ALA A 451 -11.05 34.67 -4.87
C ALA A 451 -12.11 34.30 -3.82
N LYS A 452 -12.83 35.31 -3.30
CA LYS A 452 -13.94 35.10 -2.37
C LYS A 452 -15.05 34.28 -3.02
N THR A 453 -15.47 34.61 -4.25
CA THR A 453 -16.51 33.86 -4.96
C THR A 453 -16.13 32.40 -5.17
N LEU A 454 -14.85 32.12 -5.49
CA LEU A 454 -14.35 30.75 -5.63
C LEU A 454 -14.36 29.98 -4.30
N MET A 455 -13.96 30.63 -3.20
CA MET A 455 -14.05 30.04 -1.86
C MET A 455 -15.52 29.73 -1.51
N GLU A 456 -16.45 30.67 -1.68
CA GLU A 456 -17.88 30.45 -1.42
C GLU A 456 -18.47 29.32 -2.27
N HIS A 457 -17.97 29.15 -3.50
CA HIS A 457 -18.34 28.02 -4.35
C HIS A 457 -17.82 26.69 -3.80
N GLY A 458 -16.52 26.59 -3.49
CA GLY A 458 -15.93 25.35 -2.97
C GLY A 458 -16.43 24.94 -1.59
N LEU A 459 -16.89 25.90 -0.76
CA LEU A 459 -17.54 25.61 0.52
C LEU A 459 -18.86 24.82 0.39
N LYS A 460 -19.42 24.71 -0.82
CA LYS A 460 -20.62 23.90 -1.11
C LYS A 460 -20.30 22.43 -1.40
N ALA A 461 -19.04 22.02 -1.40
CA ALA A 461 -18.64 20.64 -1.66
C ALA A 461 -19.26 19.66 -0.63
N ALA A 462 -19.62 18.46 -1.08
CA ALA A 462 -20.26 17.45 -0.22
C ALA A 462 -19.31 16.93 0.87
N ALA A 463 -18.05 16.66 0.53
CA ALA A 463 -17.06 16.16 1.46
C ALA A 463 -16.59 17.27 2.42
N HIS A 464 -16.47 16.95 3.72
CA HIS A 464 -15.91 17.87 4.72
C HIS A 464 -14.46 18.24 4.39
N ARG A 465 -13.64 17.25 4.02
CA ARG A 465 -12.23 17.43 3.64
C ARG A 465 -12.04 18.44 2.51
N ASP A 466 -12.85 18.33 1.45
CA ASP A 466 -12.77 19.23 0.29
C ASP A 466 -13.10 20.69 0.66
N ARG A 467 -14.10 20.89 1.55
CA ARG A 467 -14.45 22.23 2.06
C ARG A 467 -13.30 22.84 2.89
N VAL A 468 -12.66 22.03 3.74
CA VAL A 468 -11.52 22.47 4.57
C VAL A 468 -10.33 22.87 3.70
N GLU A 469 -10.02 22.09 2.66
CA GLU A 469 -8.89 22.37 1.75
C GLU A 469 -9.05 23.74 1.05
N VAL A 470 -10.24 24.00 0.49
CA VAL A 470 -10.54 25.27 -0.19
C VAL A 470 -10.50 26.44 0.80
N LEU A 471 -11.11 26.29 1.97
CA LEU A 471 -11.16 27.33 2.99
C LEU A 471 -9.75 27.71 3.48
N ASN A 472 -8.94 26.72 3.83
CA ASN A 472 -7.56 26.94 4.29
C ASN A 472 -6.72 27.62 3.21
N SER A 473 -6.85 27.18 1.95
CA SER A 473 -6.14 27.79 0.82
C SER A 473 -6.48 29.27 0.63
N TYR A 474 -7.76 29.64 0.75
CA TYR A 474 -8.18 31.04 0.71
C TYR A 474 -7.62 31.85 1.88
N LEU A 475 -7.75 31.35 3.10
CA LEU A 475 -7.33 32.04 4.31
C LEU A 475 -5.82 32.31 4.32
N LEU A 476 -5.02 31.28 4.03
CA LEU A 476 -3.56 31.39 3.99
C LEU A 476 -3.11 32.32 2.86
N ALA A 477 -3.71 32.23 1.66
CA ALA A 477 -3.41 33.16 0.57
C ALA A 477 -3.71 34.62 0.94
N MET A 478 -4.87 34.88 1.55
CA MET A 478 -5.25 36.22 2.01
C MET A 478 -4.32 36.73 3.12
N ALA A 479 -3.85 35.86 4.01
CA ALA A 479 -2.88 36.19 5.04
C ALA A 479 -1.52 36.56 4.42
N SER A 480 -0.98 35.75 3.49
CA SER A 480 0.26 36.04 2.77
C SER A 480 0.19 37.35 1.97
N ALA A 481 -0.98 37.72 1.46
CA ALA A 481 -1.21 39.01 0.81
C ALA A 481 -1.39 40.20 1.78
N LYS A 482 -1.15 40.02 3.09
CA LYS A 482 -1.37 41.02 4.15
C LYS A 482 -2.82 41.52 4.22
N LYS A 483 -3.78 40.67 3.84
CA LYS A 483 -5.23 40.93 3.86
C LYS A 483 -5.98 39.97 4.80
N LEU A 484 -5.32 39.48 5.85
CA LEU A 484 -5.85 38.49 6.80
C LEU A 484 -7.25 38.85 7.31
N LEU A 485 -7.43 40.04 7.90
CA LEU A 485 -8.74 40.44 8.46
C LEU A 485 -9.83 40.58 7.39
N LYS A 486 -9.47 41.04 6.18
CA LYS A 486 -10.40 41.12 5.05
C LYS A 486 -10.81 39.72 4.59
N GLY A 487 -9.84 38.80 4.49
CA GLY A 487 -10.08 37.39 4.18
C GLY A 487 -11.03 36.76 5.20
N TYR A 488 -10.69 36.86 6.48
CA TYR A 488 -11.50 36.37 7.58
C TYR A 488 -12.93 36.92 7.57
N ALA A 489 -13.10 38.24 7.41
CA ALA A 489 -14.42 38.88 7.36
C ALA A 489 -15.29 38.41 6.18
N SER A 490 -14.68 37.91 5.11
CA SER A 490 -15.35 37.45 3.91
C SER A 490 -15.85 36.00 3.98
N VAL A 491 -15.32 35.19 4.91
CA VAL A 491 -15.77 33.80 5.13
C VAL A 491 -17.23 33.81 5.61
N PRO A 492 -18.13 32.91 5.16
CA PRO A 492 -19.48 32.77 5.70
C PRO A 492 -19.51 32.52 7.23
N ALA A 493 -20.57 32.97 7.89
CA ALA A 493 -20.66 32.91 9.37
C ALA A 493 -20.53 31.48 9.93
N GLU A 494 -21.12 30.49 9.27
CA GLU A 494 -21.06 29.08 9.68
C GLU A 494 -19.65 28.48 9.69
N HIS A 495 -18.74 29.03 8.88
CA HIS A 495 -17.34 28.59 8.79
C HIS A 495 -16.37 29.50 9.56
N ALA A 496 -16.87 30.57 10.18
CA ALA A 496 -16.04 31.55 10.88
C ALA A 496 -15.27 30.98 12.09
N PRO A 497 -15.80 30.03 12.89
CA PRO A 497 -15.03 29.35 13.93
C PRO A 497 -13.82 28.59 13.37
N ALA A 498 -14.04 27.75 12.35
CA ALA A 498 -12.96 26.99 11.71
C ALA A 498 -11.90 27.92 11.10
N ALA A 499 -12.34 28.95 10.38
CA ALA A 499 -11.45 29.95 9.78
C ALA A 499 -10.63 30.71 10.83
N PHE A 500 -11.24 31.04 11.97
CA PHE A 500 -10.54 31.68 13.08
C PHE A 500 -9.47 30.75 13.66
N ARG A 501 -9.79 29.48 13.94
CA ARG A 501 -8.82 28.50 14.43
C ARG A 501 -7.65 28.29 13.46
N THR A 502 -7.91 28.14 12.17
CA THR A 502 -6.84 27.99 11.16
C THR A 502 -5.89 29.19 11.17
N LEU A 503 -6.42 30.41 11.10
CA LEU A 503 -5.59 31.61 11.06
C LEU A 503 -4.87 31.85 12.40
N ALA A 504 -5.56 31.69 13.52
CA ALA A 504 -4.98 31.93 14.84
C ALA A 504 -3.93 30.86 15.20
N GLY A 505 -4.16 29.60 14.83
CA GLY A 505 -3.19 28.51 14.98
C GLY A 505 -1.88 28.75 14.24
N SER A 506 -1.95 29.32 13.03
CA SER A 506 -0.73 29.70 12.28
C SER A 506 0.17 30.71 13.00
N PHE A 507 -0.37 31.41 14.00
CA PHE A 507 0.41 32.29 14.86
C PHE A 507 0.92 31.61 16.12
N ASP A 508 0.33 30.49 16.57
CA ASP A 508 0.67 29.79 17.81
C ASP A 508 1.85 28.82 17.64
N ASP A 509 1.97 28.17 16.47
CA ASP A 509 3.01 27.17 16.18
C ASP A 509 4.43 27.70 16.45
N GLU A 510 5.13 27.07 17.39
CA GLU A 510 6.53 27.33 17.74
C GLU A 510 7.53 26.73 16.71
N PHE A 511 7.04 26.26 15.56
CA PHE A 511 7.85 25.57 14.55
C PHE A 511 7.54 26.07 13.14
N ASP A 512 8.26 27.11 12.73
CA ASP A 512 8.44 27.45 11.31
C ASP A 512 9.77 26.84 10.84
N PRO A 513 9.76 25.74 10.07
CA PRO A 513 10.98 25.16 9.50
C PRO A 513 11.61 26.02 8.39
N THR A 514 10.94 27.08 7.94
CA THR A 514 11.42 28.01 6.90
C THR A 514 12.05 29.29 7.45
N GLY A 515 11.88 29.58 8.75
CA GLY A 515 12.57 30.67 9.44
C GLY A 515 12.12 32.09 9.05
N GLU A 516 10.97 32.26 8.40
CA GLU A 516 10.41 33.56 8.05
C GLU A 516 9.17 33.87 8.89
N THR A 517 9.35 34.03 10.21
CA THR A 517 8.31 34.63 11.05
C THR A 517 8.32 36.15 10.85
N PRO A 518 7.23 36.80 10.39
CA PRO A 518 7.20 38.25 10.25
C PRO A 518 7.31 38.94 11.62
N VAL A 519 8.01 40.07 11.65
CA VAL A 519 8.46 40.82 12.84
C VAL A 519 7.32 41.40 13.72
N ASP A 520 6.04 41.12 13.45
CA ASP A 520 4.93 41.43 14.39
C ASP A 520 3.72 40.46 14.28
N SER A 521 3.94 39.19 14.63
CA SER A 521 2.90 38.15 14.67
C SER A 521 1.86 38.36 15.78
N LEU A 522 2.25 38.97 16.90
CA LEU A 522 1.38 39.17 18.07
C LEU A 522 0.34 40.27 17.85
N GLY A 523 0.70 41.38 17.18
CA GLY A 523 -0.25 42.42 16.81
C GLY A 523 -1.38 41.89 15.92
N SER A 524 -1.03 41.10 14.90
CA SER A 524 -1.99 40.48 13.99
C SER A 524 -2.94 39.52 14.69
N LEU A 525 -2.43 38.71 15.64
CA LEU A 525 -3.25 37.81 16.45
C LEU A 525 -4.24 38.59 17.33
N LYS A 526 -3.81 39.68 17.97
CA LYS A 526 -4.68 40.55 18.78
C LYS A 526 -5.82 41.13 17.94
N GLU A 527 -5.53 41.63 16.75
CA GLU A 527 -6.54 42.16 15.84
C GLU A 527 -7.53 41.09 15.38
N LEU A 528 -7.04 39.88 15.05
CA LEU A 528 -7.89 38.76 14.66
C LEU A 528 -8.81 38.32 15.80
N VAL A 529 -8.27 38.19 17.03
CA VAL A 529 -9.06 37.87 18.23
C VAL A 529 -10.14 38.93 18.47
N ALA A 530 -9.81 40.22 18.34
CA ALA A 530 -10.77 41.31 18.49
C ALA A 530 -11.87 41.28 17.40
N ALA A 531 -11.49 41.00 16.15
CA ALA A 531 -12.44 40.87 15.05
C ALA A 531 -13.37 39.67 15.23
N HIS A 532 -12.82 38.51 15.62
CA HIS A 532 -13.60 37.32 15.89
C HIS A 532 -14.52 37.49 17.10
N ARG A 533 -14.07 38.15 18.18
CA ARG A 533 -14.90 38.45 19.35
C ARG A 533 -16.13 39.31 19.02
N LYS A 534 -15.99 40.27 18.09
CA LYS A 534 -17.14 41.06 17.62
C LYS A 534 -18.11 40.21 16.79
N ARG A 535 -17.59 39.24 16.05
CA ARG A 535 -18.36 38.43 15.10
C ARG A 535 -19.04 37.22 15.75
N MET A 536 -18.34 36.53 16.64
CA MET A 536 -18.73 35.28 17.30
C MET A 536 -18.43 35.36 18.80
N PRO A 537 -19.12 36.22 19.57
CA PRO A 537 -18.76 36.53 20.95
C PRO A 537 -18.76 35.34 21.93
N ASN A 538 -19.41 34.23 21.54
CA ASN A 538 -19.53 33.03 22.37
C ASN A 538 -18.55 31.91 22.00
N ASP A 539 -17.66 32.11 21.02
CA ASP A 539 -16.71 31.08 20.62
C ASP A 539 -15.62 30.90 21.70
N PRO A 540 -15.49 29.70 22.32
CA PRO A 540 -14.51 29.43 23.38
C PRO A 540 -13.06 29.67 22.96
N TRP A 541 -12.74 29.53 21.67
CA TRP A 541 -11.40 29.72 21.14
C TRP A 541 -10.91 31.18 21.20
N ILE A 542 -11.82 32.15 21.37
CA ILE A 542 -11.45 33.54 21.64
C ILE A 542 -10.58 33.64 22.90
N TRP A 543 -10.96 32.92 23.95
CA TRP A 543 -10.20 32.94 25.21
C TRP A 543 -8.94 32.08 25.11
N PHE A 544 -8.95 31.02 24.31
CA PHE A 544 -7.74 30.24 24.04
C PHE A 544 -6.63 31.12 23.48
N TYR A 545 -6.89 31.79 22.36
CA TYR A 545 -5.87 32.63 21.72
C TYR A 545 -5.60 33.93 22.49
N GLN A 546 -6.54 34.40 23.31
CA GLN A 546 -6.24 35.41 24.32
C GLN A 546 -5.21 34.90 25.35
N GLY A 547 -5.33 33.64 25.77
CA GLY A 547 -4.36 32.96 26.62
C GLY A 547 -2.99 32.84 25.95
N VAL A 548 -2.95 32.46 24.66
CA VAL A 548 -1.70 32.44 23.85
C VAL A 548 -1.04 33.82 23.81
N ILE A 549 -1.83 34.90 23.63
CA ILE A 549 -1.32 36.27 23.66
C ILE A 549 -0.67 36.57 25.02
N TYR A 550 -1.37 36.30 26.12
CA TYR A 550 -0.84 36.53 27.47
C TYR A 550 0.39 35.67 27.77
N GLU A 551 0.43 34.43 27.28
CA GLU A 551 1.59 33.56 27.40
C GLU A 551 2.83 34.16 26.72
N ARG A 552 2.69 34.67 25.49
CA ARG A 552 3.78 35.37 24.78
C ARG A 552 4.22 36.65 25.46
N GLU A 553 3.31 37.33 26.14
CA GLU A 553 3.59 38.48 27.00
C GLU A 553 4.18 38.08 28.37
N LYS A 554 4.34 36.78 28.64
CA LYS A 554 4.81 36.20 29.91
C LYS A 554 3.89 36.49 31.11
N GLU A 555 2.63 36.83 30.84
CA GLU A 555 1.58 37.03 31.83
C GLU A 555 0.86 35.70 32.12
N TYR A 556 1.62 34.70 32.59
CA TYR A 556 1.19 33.31 32.65
C TYR A 556 -0.07 33.06 33.51
N GLU A 557 -0.28 33.83 34.58
CA GLU A 557 -1.50 33.69 35.39
C GLU A 557 -2.75 34.15 34.64
N LYS A 558 -2.65 35.27 33.89
CA LYS A 558 -3.75 35.73 33.04
C LYS A 558 -3.98 34.77 31.88
N ALA A 559 -2.91 34.18 31.33
CA ALA A 559 -3.01 33.14 30.32
C ALA A 559 -3.80 31.94 30.85
N ALA A 560 -3.44 31.43 32.03
CA ALA A 560 -4.13 30.32 32.68
C ALA A 560 -5.61 30.62 32.97
N GLU A 561 -5.94 31.84 33.41
CA GLU A 561 -7.33 32.29 33.61
C GLU A 561 -8.11 32.32 32.28
N ALA A 562 -7.49 32.81 31.20
CA ALA A 562 -8.09 32.82 29.87
C ALA A 562 -8.36 31.39 29.38
N PHE A 563 -7.41 30.48 29.48
CA PHE A 563 -7.61 29.06 29.14
C PHE A 563 -8.71 28.42 30.00
N ALA A 564 -8.79 28.70 31.30
CA ALA A 564 -9.88 28.22 32.14
C ALA A 564 -11.25 28.76 31.69
N THR A 565 -11.29 30.05 31.34
CA THR A 565 -12.52 30.74 30.90
C THR A 565 -13.03 30.15 29.59
N GLY A 566 -12.16 29.97 28.60
CA GLY A 566 -12.53 29.35 27.33
C GLY A 566 -12.90 27.88 27.46
N GLY A 567 -12.13 27.11 28.24
CA GLY A 567 -12.41 25.69 28.48
C GLY A 567 -13.78 25.44 29.10
N SER A 568 -14.20 26.29 30.05
CA SER A 568 -15.55 26.21 30.66
C SER A 568 -16.71 26.52 29.71
N ARG A 569 -16.41 27.05 28.52
CA ARG A 569 -17.38 27.41 27.47
C ARG A 569 -17.33 26.45 26.28
N LEU A 570 -16.48 25.43 26.34
CA LEU A 570 -16.46 24.40 25.30
C LEU A 570 -17.82 23.69 25.24
N PRO A 571 -18.29 23.34 24.02
CA PRO A 571 -19.47 22.51 23.88
C PRO A 571 -19.18 21.14 24.51
N LYS A 572 -20.22 20.48 25.05
CA LYS A 572 -20.06 19.11 25.56
C LYS A 572 -19.51 18.19 24.46
N PRO A 573 -18.61 17.25 24.79
CA PRO A 573 -18.05 16.33 23.81
C PRO A 573 -19.16 15.64 23.03
N LYS A 574 -19.10 15.68 21.70
CA LYS A 574 -19.92 14.78 20.88
C LYS A 574 -19.42 13.35 21.09
N ALA A 575 -20.30 12.36 20.97
CA ALA A 575 -19.88 10.96 20.97
C ALA A 575 -18.76 10.77 19.94
N LYS A 576 -17.66 10.09 20.32
CA LYS A 576 -16.55 9.81 19.40
C LYS A 576 -17.10 9.16 18.13
N ASP A 577 -16.74 9.73 16.98
CA ASP A 577 -16.97 9.10 15.69
C ASP A 577 -16.11 7.83 15.63
N PRO A 578 -16.70 6.63 15.46
CA PRO A 578 -15.93 5.38 15.39
C PRO A 578 -14.93 5.35 14.22
N ASP A 579 -15.15 6.19 13.19
CA ASP A 579 -14.37 6.18 11.94
C ASP A 579 -13.28 7.27 11.91
N ALA A 580 -13.11 8.06 12.97
CA ALA A 580 -12.01 9.04 13.06
C ALA A 580 -10.70 8.32 13.39
N GLU A 581 -9.81 8.19 12.39
CA GLU A 581 -8.53 7.49 12.49
C GLU A 581 -7.47 8.22 13.37
N ASP A 582 -7.72 9.48 13.74
CA ASP A 582 -6.78 10.29 14.53
C ASP A 582 -7.22 10.44 16.00
N GLU A 583 -6.38 9.99 16.93
CA GLU A 583 -6.42 10.39 18.34
C GLU A 583 -5.96 11.86 18.50
N GLU A 584 -6.60 12.82 17.83
CA GLU A 584 -6.39 14.24 18.15
C GLU A 584 -6.82 14.51 19.60
N ALA A 585 -5.97 15.21 20.36
CA ALA A 585 -6.30 15.64 21.71
C ALA A 585 -7.61 16.43 21.68
N SER A 586 -8.54 16.09 22.58
CA SER A 586 -9.83 16.80 22.63
C SER A 586 -9.62 18.30 22.87
N ASP A 587 -10.56 19.14 22.41
CA ASP A 587 -10.53 20.58 22.71
C ASP A 587 -10.36 20.82 24.23
N GLU A 588 -11.03 20.05 25.09
CA GLU A 588 -10.90 20.14 26.55
C GLU A 588 -9.47 19.87 27.03
N GLU A 589 -8.83 18.82 26.48
CA GLU A 589 -7.45 18.47 26.79
C GLU A 589 -6.48 19.56 26.34
N THR A 590 -6.69 20.15 25.16
CA THR A 590 -5.87 21.23 24.61
C THR A 590 -5.87 22.46 25.53
N PHE A 591 -7.04 22.88 26.00
CA PHE A 591 -7.17 24.00 26.94
C PHE A 591 -6.57 23.67 28.31
N ARG A 592 -6.83 22.46 28.84
CA ARG A 592 -6.28 21.98 30.11
C ARG A 592 -4.76 21.97 30.06
N TRP A 593 -4.18 21.45 28.99
CA TRP A 593 -2.74 21.31 28.81
C TRP A 593 -2.04 22.68 28.85
N ARG A 594 -2.49 23.66 28.05
CA ARG A 594 -1.92 25.02 28.06
C ARG A 594 -2.09 25.73 29.41
N ARG A 595 -3.25 25.53 30.06
CA ARG A 595 -3.51 26.09 31.39
C ARG A 595 -2.51 25.59 32.44
N VAL A 596 -2.26 24.28 32.47
CA VAL A 596 -1.30 23.67 33.42
C VAL A 596 0.11 24.17 33.16
N GLU A 597 0.52 24.25 31.89
CA GLU A 597 1.84 24.74 31.52
C GLU A 597 2.06 26.19 31.95
N CYS A 598 1.08 27.07 31.73
CA CYS A 598 1.15 28.46 32.19
C CYS A 598 1.23 28.57 33.72
N LEU A 599 0.43 27.81 34.46
CA LEU A 599 0.52 27.80 35.93
C LEU A 599 1.88 27.27 36.41
N PHE A 600 2.45 26.28 35.73
CA PHE A 600 3.81 25.81 36.00
C PHE A 600 4.85 26.91 35.76
N LYS A 601 4.80 27.60 34.60
CA LYS A 601 5.68 28.75 34.28
C LYS A 601 5.52 29.89 35.31
N ALA A 602 4.32 30.06 35.89
CA ALA A 602 4.03 30.97 36.99
C ALA A 602 4.48 30.48 38.38
N LYS A 603 5.21 29.35 38.48
CA LYS A 603 5.61 28.70 39.75
C LYS A 603 4.45 28.25 40.64
N LYS A 604 3.29 27.96 40.03
CA LYS A 604 2.06 27.47 40.67
C LYS A 604 1.71 26.03 40.25
N GLY A 605 2.72 25.21 39.94
CA GLY A 605 2.52 23.83 39.47
C GLY A 605 1.76 22.94 40.46
N LEU A 606 2.05 23.04 41.77
CA LEU A 606 1.31 22.27 42.79
C LEU A 606 -0.13 22.75 42.95
N GLU A 607 -0.38 24.06 42.85
CA GLU A 607 -1.74 24.60 42.85
C GLU A 607 -2.53 24.12 41.62
N ALA A 608 -1.88 24.05 40.46
CA ALA A 608 -2.47 23.49 39.25
C ALA A 608 -2.88 22.02 39.45
N TYR A 609 -2.01 21.22 40.07
CA TYR A 609 -2.27 19.82 40.41
C TYR A 609 -3.45 19.65 41.38
N GLU A 610 -3.62 20.55 42.34
CA GLU A 610 -4.74 20.50 43.29
C GLU A 610 -6.08 20.85 42.66
N LYS A 611 -6.11 21.78 41.70
CA LYS A 611 -7.35 22.43 41.22
C LYS A 611 -7.82 21.98 39.83
N ILE A 612 -7.00 21.26 39.06
CA ILE A 612 -7.29 20.90 37.67
C ILE A 612 -7.48 19.39 37.55
N GLU A 613 -8.52 18.99 36.82
CA GLU A 613 -8.81 17.60 36.46
C GLU A 613 -8.55 17.36 34.95
N PRO A 614 -8.35 16.11 34.52
CA PRO A 614 -8.17 14.90 35.34
C PRO A 614 -6.83 14.86 36.07
N THR A 615 -6.86 14.46 37.34
CA THR A 615 -5.68 14.45 38.23
C THR A 615 -4.50 13.65 37.65
N ALA A 616 -4.76 12.51 37.00
CA ALA A 616 -3.71 11.66 36.42
C ALA A 616 -2.97 12.36 35.27
N ASP A 617 -3.69 13.01 34.36
CA ASP A 617 -3.10 13.70 33.21
C ASP A 617 -2.31 14.94 33.64
N VAL A 618 -2.84 15.69 34.61
CA VAL A 618 -2.16 16.86 35.19
C VAL A 618 -0.88 16.42 35.90
N PHE A 619 -0.91 15.31 36.64
CA PHE A 619 0.28 14.73 37.26
C PHE A 619 1.35 14.38 36.21
N GLN A 620 0.99 13.64 35.17
CA GLN A 620 1.92 13.22 34.12
C GLN A 620 2.53 14.40 33.36
N GLN A 621 1.73 15.43 33.09
CA GLN A 621 2.20 16.65 32.43
C GLN A 621 3.18 17.40 33.33
N LEU A 622 2.81 17.67 34.59
CA LEU A 622 3.67 18.40 35.52
C LEU A 622 4.95 17.63 35.84
N ALA A 623 4.89 16.31 35.96
CA ALA A 623 6.08 15.49 36.20
C ALA A 623 7.12 15.65 35.09
N ARG A 624 6.67 15.62 33.82
CA ARG A 624 7.51 15.93 32.65
C ARG A 624 8.06 17.36 32.67
N LEU A 625 7.24 18.35 33.01
CA LEU A 625 7.67 19.76 33.06
C LEU A 625 8.74 19.99 34.15
N TYR A 626 8.54 19.46 35.35
CA TYR A 626 9.55 19.53 36.41
C TYR A 626 10.85 18.85 35.98
N ASP A 627 10.77 17.66 35.40
CA ASP A 627 11.93 16.90 34.92
C ASP A 627 12.72 17.61 33.81
N GLN A 628 12.03 18.19 32.82
CA GLN A 628 12.62 18.97 31.73
C GLN A 628 13.29 20.25 32.24
N SER A 629 12.71 20.89 33.25
CA SER A 629 13.27 22.08 33.90
C SER A 629 14.36 21.78 34.94
N GLU A 630 14.66 20.50 35.17
CA GLU A 630 15.55 19.99 36.21
C GLU A 630 15.18 20.41 37.66
N ASP A 631 13.91 20.77 37.89
CA ASP A 631 13.37 21.08 39.21
C ASP A 631 12.93 19.79 39.94
N PHE A 632 13.94 19.05 40.39
CA PHE A 632 13.78 17.76 41.06
C PHE A 632 13.10 17.85 42.43
N ASP A 633 13.20 19.00 43.10
CA ASP A 633 12.52 19.23 44.38
C ASP A 633 11.03 19.47 44.16
N GLY A 634 10.66 20.20 43.10
CA GLY A 634 9.29 20.32 42.62
C GLY A 634 8.69 18.97 42.21
N LEU A 635 9.44 18.14 41.47
CA LEU A 635 9.02 16.77 41.13
C LEU A 635 8.80 15.91 42.38
N ALA A 636 9.70 15.99 43.37
CA ALA A 636 9.56 15.27 44.64
C ALA A 636 8.31 15.72 45.42
N ALA A 637 8.05 17.02 45.47
CA ALA A 637 6.85 17.58 46.11
C ALA A 637 5.56 17.13 45.40
N LEU A 638 5.55 17.15 44.07
CA LEU A 638 4.43 16.65 43.25
C LEU A 638 4.17 15.17 43.52
N LEU A 639 5.22 14.34 43.58
CA LEU A 639 5.09 12.91 43.90
C LEU A 639 4.51 12.68 45.29
N ALA A 640 4.94 13.47 46.29
CA ALA A 640 4.40 13.40 47.64
C ALA A 640 2.91 13.81 47.68
N ALA A 641 2.52 14.85 46.95
CA ALA A 641 1.13 15.28 46.83
C ALA A 641 0.26 14.24 46.11
N HIS A 642 0.77 13.65 45.01
CA HIS A 642 0.06 12.65 44.24
C HIS A 642 -0.16 11.37 45.03
N ARG A 643 0.87 10.82 45.69
CA ARG A 643 0.73 9.67 46.59
C ARG A 643 -0.32 9.84 47.69
N LYS A 644 -0.49 11.07 48.23
CA LYS A 644 -1.52 11.34 49.23
C LYS A 644 -2.93 11.29 48.64
N ARG A 645 -3.09 11.75 47.39
CA ARG A 645 -4.38 11.85 46.69
C ARG A 645 -4.78 10.54 46.01
N THR A 646 -3.82 9.84 45.42
CA THR A 646 -3.97 8.59 44.66
C THR A 646 -2.92 7.56 45.10
N PRO A 647 -3.06 6.95 46.30
CA PRO A 647 -2.03 6.08 46.89
C PRO A 647 -1.63 4.86 46.06
N ASN A 648 -2.54 4.40 45.18
CA ASN A 648 -2.38 3.19 44.38
C ASN A 648 -2.05 3.48 42.91
N ASP A 649 -1.74 4.73 42.53
CA ASP A 649 -1.35 5.03 41.15
C ASP A 649 0.04 4.44 40.85
N PRO A 650 0.15 3.45 39.93
CA PRO A 650 1.42 2.82 39.61
C PRO A 650 2.46 3.80 39.04
N GLN A 651 2.02 4.90 38.42
CA GLN A 651 2.89 5.90 37.82
C GLN A 651 3.75 6.62 38.85
N THR A 652 3.33 6.62 40.13
CA THR A 652 4.17 7.12 41.21
C THR A 652 5.50 6.36 41.29
N LEU A 653 5.49 5.03 41.13
CA LEU A 653 6.70 4.20 41.19
C LEU A 653 7.66 4.51 40.06
N TYR A 654 7.15 4.67 38.83
CA TYR A 654 7.96 5.08 37.69
C TYR A 654 8.65 6.41 37.95
N TRP A 655 7.90 7.45 38.28
CA TRP A 655 8.45 8.79 38.46
C TRP A 655 9.39 8.91 39.67
N GLN A 656 9.22 8.09 40.72
CA GLN A 656 10.23 7.97 41.78
C GLN A 656 11.52 7.32 41.27
N GLY A 657 11.40 6.24 40.50
CA GLY A 657 12.54 5.59 39.85
C GLY A 657 13.29 6.56 38.95
N HIS A 658 12.55 7.32 38.15
CA HIS A 658 13.07 8.36 37.26
C HIS A 658 13.78 9.46 38.05
N LEU A 659 13.17 9.98 39.12
CA LEU A 659 13.79 10.98 39.99
C LEU A 659 15.10 10.45 40.64
N SER A 660 15.10 9.21 41.14
CA SER A 660 16.32 8.57 41.65
C SER A 660 17.39 8.43 40.56
N PHE A 661 16.98 8.04 39.34
CA PHE A 661 17.88 7.93 38.19
C PHE A 661 18.52 9.28 37.84
N ARG A 662 17.73 10.35 37.76
CA ARG A 662 18.21 11.73 37.51
C ARG A 662 19.15 12.23 38.62
N LYS A 663 18.87 11.89 39.88
CA LYS A 663 19.74 12.16 41.04
C LYS A 663 20.98 11.23 41.13
N ARG A 664 21.19 10.36 40.13
CA ARG A 664 22.29 9.38 40.06
C ARG A 664 22.27 8.31 41.17
N ASP A 665 21.15 8.15 41.86
CA ASP A 665 20.90 7.02 42.77
C ASP A 665 20.37 5.82 41.96
N TYR A 666 21.27 5.24 41.18
CA TYR A 666 20.93 4.14 40.27
C TYR A 666 20.53 2.87 41.00
N ALA A 667 21.00 2.66 42.24
CA ALA A 667 20.64 1.50 43.05
C ALA A 667 19.15 1.52 43.41
N THR A 668 18.67 2.66 43.93
CA THR A 668 17.24 2.85 44.22
C THR A 668 16.40 2.84 42.94
N ALA A 669 16.85 3.51 41.88
CA ALA A 669 16.16 3.53 40.59
C ALA A 669 15.94 2.12 40.03
N THR A 670 16.97 1.26 40.10
CA THR A 670 16.92 -0.14 39.64
C THR A 670 15.81 -0.91 40.34
N VAL A 671 15.69 -0.78 41.67
CA VAL A 671 14.65 -1.45 42.47
C VAL A 671 13.26 -0.95 42.08
N LEU A 672 13.11 0.37 41.93
CA LEU A 672 11.82 1.00 41.62
C LEU A 672 11.33 0.65 40.21
N PHE A 673 12.18 0.73 39.19
CA PHE A 673 11.78 0.36 37.84
C PHE A 673 11.46 -1.13 37.73
N LYS A 674 12.26 -2.01 38.35
CA LYS A 674 11.95 -3.44 38.40
C LYS A 674 10.56 -3.69 38.99
N LYS A 675 10.26 -3.04 40.12
CA LYS A 675 8.94 -3.15 40.76
C LYS A 675 7.83 -2.63 39.84
N PHE A 676 8.02 -1.46 39.22
CA PHE A 676 7.05 -0.90 38.28
C PHE A 676 6.77 -1.84 37.10
N LEU A 677 7.80 -2.44 36.49
CA LEU A 677 7.66 -3.37 35.37
C LEU A 677 6.98 -4.69 35.76
N LEU A 678 7.15 -5.15 37.00
CA LEU A 678 6.50 -6.35 37.53
C LEU A 678 5.01 -6.11 37.86
N ASP A 679 4.68 -4.93 38.36
CA ASP A 679 3.34 -4.60 38.84
C ASP A 679 2.40 -4.15 37.69
N ASN A 680 2.89 -4.01 36.44
CA ASN A 680 2.13 -3.41 35.33
C ASN A 680 2.27 -4.19 34.00
N ASP A 681 1.17 -4.27 33.25
CA ASP A 681 1.12 -4.90 31.91
C ASP A 681 1.81 -4.07 30.82
N GLU A 682 1.95 -4.63 29.61
CA GLU A 682 2.65 -3.98 28.49
C GLU A 682 2.05 -2.64 28.04
N LYS A 683 0.77 -2.38 28.31
CA LYS A 683 0.06 -1.16 27.88
C LYS A 683 0.21 -0.02 28.89
N ALA A 684 0.84 -0.24 30.03
CA ALA A 684 1.02 0.79 31.04
C ALA A 684 1.84 1.98 30.52
N GLN A 685 1.36 3.19 30.81
CA GLN A 685 2.05 4.44 30.48
C GLN A 685 3.47 4.44 31.06
N ASN A 686 4.44 5.01 30.34
CA ASN A 686 5.86 5.07 30.71
C ASN A 686 6.58 3.70 30.83
N ARG A 687 5.94 2.57 30.55
CA ARG A 687 6.60 1.25 30.68
C ARG A 687 7.81 1.07 29.77
N TRP A 688 7.72 1.53 28.53
CA TRP A 688 8.86 1.50 27.61
C TRP A 688 10.05 2.32 28.15
N LEU A 689 9.79 3.53 28.67
CA LEU A 689 10.80 4.39 29.29
C LEU A 689 11.39 3.71 30.55
N ALA A 690 10.54 3.20 31.44
CA ALA A 690 10.95 2.48 32.64
C ALA A 690 11.86 1.30 32.33
N ARG A 691 11.60 0.57 31.24
CA ARG A 691 12.43 -0.54 30.79
C ARG A 691 13.81 -0.08 30.32
N SER A 692 13.85 0.97 29.49
CA SER A 692 15.11 1.58 29.04
C SER A 692 15.95 2.06 30.22
N GLU A 693 15.33 2.79 31.15
CA GLU A 693 16.00 3.34 32.34
C GLU A 693 16.40 2.27 33.34
N TYR A 694 15.62 1.19 33.50
CA TYR A 694 15.99 0.03 34.31
C TYR A 694 17.28 -0.62 33.81
N VAL A 695 17.40 -0.83 32.50
CA VAL A 695 18.61 -1.39 31.89
C VAL A 695 19.81 -0.46 32.10
N ARG A 696 19.64 0.84 31.88
CA ARG A 696 20.70 1.84 32.10
C ARG A 696 21.14 1.93 33.56
N ALA A 697 20.18 1.96 34.49
CA ALA A 697 20.46 2.00 35.92
C ALA A 697 21.24 0.74 36.34
N THR A 698 20.79 -0.43 35.88
CA THR A 698 21.47 -1.71 36.16
C THR A 698 22.88 -1.73 35.57
N LEU A 699 23.06 -1.23 34.35
CA LEU A 699 24.37 -1.13 33.71
C LEU A 699 25.33 -0.25 34.52
N ARG A 700 24.86 0.90 35.03
CA ARG A 700 25.65 1.85 35.84
C ARG A 700 25.96 1.31 37.25
N VAL A 701 25.10 0.47 37.82
CA VAL A 701 25.33 -0.17 39.13
C VAL A 701 26.24 -1.39 39.00
N LYS A 702 25.88 -2.33 38.12
CA LYS A 702 26.56 -3.61 37.96
C LYS A 702 26.38 -4.15 36.53
N PRO A 703 27.35 -3.89 35.62
CA PRO A 703 27.27 -4.28 34.21
C PRO A 703 26.92 -5.75 33.96
N ALA A 704 27.42 -6.67 34.79
CA ALA A 704 27.14 -8.09 34.66
C ALA A 704 25.65 -8.46 34.82
N ASP A 705 24.88 -7.68 35.59
CA ASP A 705 23.45 -7.91 35.74
C ASP A 705 22.65 -7.32 34.57
N ALA A 706 23.15 -6.28 33.90
CA ALA A 706 22.55 -5.75 32.68
C ALA A 706 22.61 -6.74 31.51
N VAL A 707 23.63 -7.60 31.46
CA VAL A 707 23.71 -8.72 30.49
C VAL A 707 22.54 -9.68 30.66
N LYS A 708 22.12 -9.96 31.90
CA LYS A 708 20.96 -10.84 32.15
C LYS A 708 19.65 -10.24 31.65
N LEU A 709 19.52 -8.92 31.76
CA LEU A 709 18.35 -8.20 31.25
C LEU A 709 18.24 -8.31 29.72
N LEU A 710 19.35 -8.43 28.98
CA LEU A 710 19.28 -8.67 27.54
C LEU A 710 18.60 -9.99 27.19
N SER A 711 18.73 -11.02 28.02
CA SER A 711 18.03 -12.30 27.82
C SER A 711 16.53 -12.18 28.08
N GLU A 712 16.13 -11.30 28.99
CA GLU A 712 14.72 -11.05 29.34
C GLU A 712 14.02 -10.16 28.32
N PHE A 713 14.74 -9.18 27.79
CA PHE A 713 14.20 -8.05 27.03
C PHE A 713 14.54 -8.07 25.54
N GLY A 714 15.53 -8.86 25.13
CA GLY A 714 15.86 -9.16 23.74
C GLY A 714 15.98 -7.93 22.82
N ASN A 715 15.24 -7.98 21.71
CA ASN A 715 15.31 -7.01 20.63
C ASN A 715 14.62 -5.67 20.91
N GLU A 716 13.77 -5.61 21.93
CA GLU A 716 13.12 -4.36 22.34
C GLU A 716 14.10 -3.40 23.06
N THR A 717 15.34 -3.82 23.36
CA THR A 717 16.38 -2.95 23.93
C THR A 717 17.10 -2.22 22.80
N ALA A 718 17.18 -0.89 22.89
CA ALA A 718 17.79 -0.04 21.86
C ALA A 718 19.19 -0.52 21.46
N PRO A 719 19.53 -0.55 20.15
CA PRO A 719 20.81 -1.06 19.67
C PRO A 719 22.05 -0.40 20.31
N ALA A 720 22.01 0.91 20.55
CA ALA A 720 23.10 1.63 21.21
C ALA A 720 23.30 1.16 22.66
N LEU A 721 22.21 0.95 23.40
CA LEU A 721 22.25 0.45 24.77
C LEU A 721 22.74 -1.01 24.84
N ARG A 722 22.37 -1.85 23.86
CA ARG A 722 22.94 -3.21 23.71
C ARG A 722 24.45 -3.17 23.48
N ALA A 723 24.91 -2.23 22.65
CA ALA A 723 26.34 -2.04 22.42
C ALA A 723 27.05 -1.51 23.67
N ALA A 724 26.41 -0.64 24.46
CA ALA A 724 26.94 -0.18 25.74
C ALA A 724 27.17 -1.35 26.71
N ILE A 725 26.21 -2.28 26.80
CA ILE A 725 26.33 -3.49 27.61
C ILE A 725 27.43 -4.41 27.06
N ALA A 726 27.50 -4.61 25.75
CA ALA A 726 28.54 -5.42 25.12
C ALA A 726 29.94 -4.85 25.41
N ALA A 727 30.12 -3.53 25.28
CA ALA A 727 31.36 -2.84 25.63
C ALA A 727 31.69 -2.93 27.12
N ALA A 728 30.73 -2.72 28.01
CA ALA A 728 30.95 -2.77 29.46
C ALA A 728 31.22 -4.19 29.98
N SER A 729 30.70 -5.23 29.29
CA SER A 729 30.91 -6.64 29.64
C SER A 729 32.10 -7.29 28.93
N GLY A 730 32.80 -6.57 28.05
CA GLY A 730 33.93 -7.10 27.29
C GLY A 730 33.53 -8.02 26.11
N ASN A 731 32.25 -8.04 25.71
CA ASN A 731 31.77 -8.86 24.60
C ASN A 731 32.11 -8.22 23.24
N ARG A 732 33.38 -8.35 22.85
CA ARG A 732 33.94 -7.77 21.61
C ARG A 732 33.21 -8.20 20.33
N PRO A 733 32.92 -9.50 20.09
CA PRO A 733 32.24 -9.92 18.85
C PRO A 733 30.87 -9.26 18.65
N GLU A 734 30.09 -9.16 19.72
CA GLU A 734 28.76 -8.55 19.64
C GLU A 734 28.85 -7.03 19.46
N LEU A 735 29.78 -6.37 20.16
CA LEU A 735 30.03 -4.94 19.99
C LEU A 735 30.41 -4.59 18.55
N GLU A 736 31.33 -5.34 17.95
CA GLU A 736 31.76 -5.12 16.57
C GLU A 736 30.64 -5.39 15.56
N ARG A 737 29.82 -6.44 15.79
CA ARG A 737 28.64 -6.74 14.95
C ARG A 737 27.63 -5.59 14.98
N LEU A 738 27.33 -5.04 16.15
CA LEU A 738 26.38 -3.94 16.31
C LEU A 738 26.88 -2.65 15.65
N LEU A 739 28.18 -2.35 15.78
CA LEU A 739 28.81 -1.20 15.12
C LEU A 739 28.81 -1.31 13.58
N ALA A 740 29.04 -2.52 13.05
CA ALA A 740 28.98 -2.78 11.62
C ALA A 740 27.55 -2.62 11.07
N ASP A 741 26.54 -3.16 11.76
CA ASP A 741 25.12 -3.04 11.35
C ASP A 741 24.64 -1.59 11.39
N ALA A 742 24.97 -0.84 12.46
CA ALA A 742 24.66 0.58 12.56
C ALA A 742 25.31 1.40 11.43
N THR A 743 26.54 1.07 11.05
CA THR A 743 27.26 1.69 9.93
C THR A 743 26.57 1.42 8.60
N LYS A 744 26.16 0.17 8.34
CA LYS A 744 25.50 -0.23 7.09
C LYS A 744 24.17 0.49 6.87
N ARG A 745 23.44 0.79 7.96
CA ARG A 745 22.10 1.42 7.92
C ARG A 745 22.13 2.96 8.00
N GLY A 746 23.30 3.59 7.91
CA GLY A 746 23.43 5.05 8.02
C GLY A 746 23.17 5.61 9.42
N GLY A 747 23.13 4.76 10.45
CA GLY A 747 22.69 5.13 11.81
C GLY A 747 23.78 5.72 12.71
N LYS A 748 24.94 6.11 12.19
CA LYS A 748 26.11 6.50 13.00
C LYS A 748 25.83 7.68 13.95
N LEU A 749 25.10 8.70 13.51
CA LEU A 749 24.93 9.92 14.31
C LEU A 749 24.13 9.66 15.60
N TRP A 750 22.96 9.03 15.49
CA TRP A 750 22.10 8.74 16.64
C TRP A 750 22.63 7.59 17.51
N PHE A 751 23.45 6.70 16.95
CA PHE A 751 24.05 5.61 17.71
C PHE A 751 25.11 6.12 18.70
N TYR A 752 25.92 7.11 18.30
CA TYR A 752 26.95 7.71 19.17
C TYR A 752 26.43 8.83 20.08
N SER A 753 25.18 9.29 19.90
CA SER A 753 24.55 10.25 20.82
C SER A 753 24.08 9.61 22.14
N ASP A 754 24.04 8.28 22.22
CA ASP A 754 23.71 7.57 23.46
C ASP A 754 24.84 7.71 24.50
N GLU A 755 24.50 8.23 25.68
CA GLU A 755 25.47 8.54 26.74
C GLU A 755 26.20 7.28 27.24
N ASP A 756 25.47 6.19 27.51
CA ASP A 756 26.04 4.98 28.11
C ASP A 756 26.95 4.28 27.11
N PHE A 757 26.55 4.24 25.82
CA PHE A 757 27.40 3.70 24.78
C PHE A 757 28.67 4.53 24.60
N ARG A 758 28.53 5.86 24.49
CA ARG A 758 29.67 6.78 24.34
C ARG A 758 30.66 6.62 25.48
N ASN A 759 30.19 6.50 26.72
CA ASN A 759 31.05 6.30 27.88
C ASN A 759 31.75 4.93 27.84
N ALA A 760 31.05 3.87 27.46
CA ALA A 760 31.61 2.52 27.41
C ALA A 760 32.63 2.33 26.28
N ILE A 761 32.36 2.87 25.08
CA ILE A 761 33.23 2.72 23.91
C ILE A 761 34.51 3.54 24.01
N ASN A 762 34.56 4.60 24.85
CA ASN A 762 35.73 5.46 25.01
C ASN A 762 36.87 4.84 25.84
N GLN A 763 36.69 3.66 26.41
CA GLN A 763 37.74 2.96 27.16
C GLN A 763 38.88 2.51 26.24
N GLU A 764 40.13 2.56 26.72
CA GLU A 764 41.32 2.34 25.89
C GLU A 764 41.33 0.99 25.14
N GLN A 765 40.78 -0.05 25.76
CA GLN A 765 40.64 -1.39 25.17
C GLN A 765 39.85 -1.47 23.85
N TRP A 766 39.09 -0.41 23.52
CA TRP A 766 38.29 -0.31 22.30
C TRP A 766 38.86 0.70 21.27
N SER A 767 40.10 1.16 21.45
CA SER A 767 40.73 2.17 20.58
C SER A 767 40.77 1.76 19.11
N ASP A 768 40.97 0.48 18.84
CA ASP A 768 40.96 -0.11 17.51
C ASP A 768 39.55 -0.15 16.87
N LEU A 769 38.52 -0.50 17.64
CA LEU A 769 37.13 -0.44 17.19
C LEU A 769 36.68 1.01 16.95
N ARG A 770 37.14 1.98 17.77
CA ARG A 770 36.91 3.41 17.53
C ARG A 770 37.60 3.91 16.26
N ALA A 771 38.80 3.40 15.96
CA ALA A 771 39.48 3.71 14.71
C ALA A 771 38.75 3.12 13.49
N LYS A 772 38.23 1.89 13.61
CA LYS A 772 37.48 1.21 12.55
C LYS A 772 36.07 1.80 12.32
N TYR A 773 35.41 2.21 13.39
CA TYR A 773 34.08 2.83 13.39
C TYR A 773 34.16 4.18 14.10
N PRO A 774 34.58 5.26 13.41
CA PRO A 774 34.78 6.56 14.05
C PRO A 774 33.44 7.24 14.38
N ASN A 775 33.42 7.95 15.51
CA ASN A 775 32.32 8.84 15.88
C ASN A 775 32.23 9.99 14.86
N PRO A 776 31.07 10.24 14.21
CA PRO A 776 30.91 11.33 13.25
C PRO A 776 31.03 12.73 13.88
N ASN A 777 30.78 12.88 15.18
CA ASN A 777 30.94 14.12 15.95
C ASN A 777 31.82 13.88 17.18
N PRO A 778 33.15 13.82 17.04
CA PRO A 778 34.03 13.69 18.20
C PRO A 778 33.87 14.93 19.11
N PRO A 779 33.87 14.77 20.45
CA PRO A 779 33.90 15.93 21.35
C PRO A 779 35.12 16.80 21.02
N PRO A 780 35.01 18.14 21.11
CA PRO A 780 36.15 19.02 20.88
C PRO A 780 37.30 18.61 21.82
N LYS A 781 38.51 18.46 21.27
CA LYS A 781 39.71 18.18 22.07
C LYS A 781 39.92 19.32 23.06
N GLY A 782 39.78 19.05 24.35
CA GLY A 782 40.00 19.99 25.44
C GLY A 782 40.45 19.27 26.72
N ASP A 783 41.75 19.41 26.98
CA ASP A 783 42.57 19.36 28.20
C ASP A 783 42.30 18.29 29.28
N ASP A 784 43.29 17.41 29.43
CA ASP A 784 43.58 16.61 30.64
C ASP A 784 43.61 17.47 31.92
#